data_AF-A0A2H3C2W8-F1
#
_entry.id   AF-A0A2H3C2W8-F1
#
_cell.length_a   1.000
_cell.length_b   1.000
_cell.length_c   1.000
_cell.angle_alpha   90.00
_cell.angle_beta   90.00
_cell.angle_gamma   90.00
#
_symmetry.space_group_name_H-M   'P 1'
#
loop_
_entity.id
_entity.type
_entity.pdbx_description
1 polymer ?
#
loop_
_entity_poly.entity_id
_entity_poly.type
_entity_poly.pdbx_seq_one_letter_code
_entity_poly.pdbx_strand_id
1 'polypeptide(L)'
;MNVTYAWVGCTQSLYVSCGPRYPEYDHGYSDDHFWENEDRGEPDIKEFDEYANEDNFLVSRCSETYWKALLNDPSMTGRCEEDSDESDQQVPDDDPDATDEKLNRAASALARCAVRWNDIKLFSRVIRECVVMTDVAGRISVPDFVTAYEKFFWVNAEKWLIEIITVWEISRLTYGLVSGVMQAAIAKGDAPAVEGCQEKRDLILSSLKPVDRDEVPWLADVAKERGVEFFRDHVIPSLQQQNLCVGFWLDLGRKIWSAEDTFSSSNAFPAFVSEITNSVAQKFTSLADPDHAAFDPCCYHATEMNTSLVMDILTLCVRTGNIQHCGTILEQMMSWANRNDAKELLPWQCYNDLAGELDEFLRSHPNSTAADDPWTPFFRAAAEISIKQSHLNDDILATISISLNRAGGVPALESIMNAEGIAYMAAKKKGSLKRLVLHMRANLLTSEASAQARRDLDDVLMACVNAVIEHFDFASLSDLAGDKAVNKVIALLKFSSDAGVGVQCYPTVLDQLLSSAGITQGELLKTYLTDILVPLIDPLRTLLIGLGISIKEGPIKSFCSVVTRLFVSKVVGKKPAETKIPNITTFGCACSECRRLEYFLQNGPTVSFDIHDIQRVRTHAETRLQAVEAKKWGVEWRTVRGTRPLKLHISKPEWLAHRQQGLNLLDSLGDAETQNAILGEDRPWILGTLNGSPGPNDVPLPIEGVVSHPANSSAGRKRPLDDSEDGPSSIKKQRPNSDSLE
;
A
#
# COMPACT_ATOMS: atom_id res chain seq x y z
N MET A 1 -13.19 -44.43 19.78
CA MET A 1 -11.77 -44.83 19.70
C MET A 1 -11.06 -43.70 19.00
N ASN A 2 -10.46 -42.81 19.78
CA ASN A 2 -9.76 -41.62 19.29
C ASN A 2 -8.26 -41.94 19.26
N VAL A 3 -7.64 -41.73 18.11
CA VAL A 3 -6.17 -41.73 17.98
C VAL A 3 -5.75 -40.30 17.62
N THR A 4 -5.31 -39.58 18.65
CA THR A 4 -4.59 -38.31 18.56
C THR A 4 -3.12 -38.60 18.30
N TYR A 5 -2.55 -38.07 17.21
CA TYR A 5 -1.09 -37.97 17.04
C TYR A 5 -0.62 -36.59 17.49
N ALA A 6 0.25 -36.59 18.49
CA ALA A 6 1.03 -35.42 18.91
C ALA A 6 2.35 -35.41 18.13
N TRP A 7 2.67 -34.29 17.49
CA TRP A 7 4.00 -34.01 16.96
C TRP A 7 4.64 -32.87 17.75
N VAL A 8 5.77 -33.17 18.38
CA VAL A 8 6.66 -32.22 19.05
C VAL A 8 7.85 -32.02 18.12
N GLY A 9 7.95 -30.83 17.53
CA GLY A 9 9.08 -30.42 16.70
C GLY A 9 9.76 -29.19 17.30
N CYS A 10 10.87 -29.42 18.01
CA CYS A 10 11.77 -28.39 18.51
C CYS A 10 12.74 -27.99 17.40
N THR A 11 12.72 -26.76 16.90
CA THR A 11 13.87 -26.13 16.24
C THR A 11 13.91 -24.63 16.55
N GLN A 12 14.78 -24.25 17.49
CA GLN A 12 15.27 -22.88 17.66
C GLN A 12 16.41 -22.67 16.66
N SER A 13 16.28 -21.71 15.75
CA SER A 13 17.41 -21.22 14.94
C SER A 13 17.60 -19.72 15.17
N LEU A 14 18.79 -19.39 15.66
CA LEU A 14 19.33 -18.05 15.89
C LEU A 14 19.64 -17.40 14.53
N TYR A 15 18.94 -16.32 14.19
CA TYR A 15 19.36 -15.43 13.11
C TYR A 15 20.42 -14.44 13.62
N VAL A 16 21.67 -14.65 13.18
CA VAL A 16 22.78 -13.69 13.30
C VAL A 16 22.80 -12.84 12.02
N SER A 17 22.64 -11.54 12.19
CA SER A 17 22.71 -10.53 11.12
C SER A 17 24.16 -10.34 10.65
N CYS A 18 24.46 -10.71 9.41
CA CYS A 18 25.67 -10.30 8.69
C CYS A 18 25.23 -9.56 7.42
N GLY A 19 25.33 -8.23 7.43
CA GLY A 19 25.18 -7.43 6.21
C GLY A 19 26.50 -7.38 5.44
N PRO A 20 26.46 -7.24 4.10
CA PRO A 20 27.61 -6.79 3.34
C PRO A 20 27.38 -5.36 2.82
N ARG A 21 28.29 -4.48 3.21
CA ARG A 21 28.62 -3.27 2.43
C ARG A 21 29.35 -3.71 1.16
N TYR A 22 28.93 -3.24 0.00
CA TYR A 22 29.84 -3.06 -1.14
C TYR A 22 29.57 -1.72 -1.83
N PRO A 23 30.62 -1.06 -2.36
CA PRO A 23 30.55 0.28 -2.91
C PRO A 23 30.28 0.28 -4.42
N GLU A 24 29.78 1.42 -4.86
CA GLU A 24 29.58 1.85 -6.24
C GLU A 24 30.83 1.66 -7.11
N TYR A 25 30.65 1.11 -8.31
CA TYR A 25 31.51 1.41 -9.46
C TYR A 25 30.66 1.64 -10.71
N ASP A 26 30.95 2.78 -11.31
CA ASP A 26 30.42 3.38 -12.52
C ASP A 26 31.27 2.93 -13.70
N HIS A 27 30.67 2.45 -14.80
CA HIS A 27 31.23 2.47 -16.16
C HIS A 27 30.15 2.09 -17.18
N GLY A 28 29.80 3.04 -18.04
CA GLY A 28 29.03 2.77 -19.26
C GLY A 28 29.88 2.16 -20.37
N TYR A 29 29.21 1.46 -21.30
CA TYR A 29 29.52 1.48 -22.73
C TYR A 29 28.30 1.01 -23.53
N SER A 30 28.21 1.58 -24.73
CA SER A 30 27.19 1.49 -25.75
C SER A 30 27.45 0.35 -26.75
N ASP A 31 26.44 0.10 -27.59
CA ASP A 31 26.45 -0.45 -28.96
C ASP A 31 25.98 -1.91 -29.18
N ASP A 32 24.77 -2.01 -29.73
CA ASP A 32 24.41 -2.59 -31.04
C ASP A 32 25.15 -3.83 -31.57
N HIS A 33 24.42 -4.92 -31.83
CA HIS A 33 24.06 -5.34 -33.21
C HIS A 33 23.26 -6.66 -33.31
N PHE A 34 22.67 -6.79 -34.49
CA PHE A 34 21.58 -7.62 -34.98
C PHE A 34 22.07 -8.91 -35.71
N TRP A 35 21.09 -9.72 -36.15
CA TRP A 35 21.05 -10.92 -37.04
C TRP A 35 20.91 -12.28 -36.31
N GLU A 36 19.77 -12.99 -36.34
CA GLU A 36 18.95 -13.65 -37.41
C GLU A 36 19.51 -14.98 -37.98
N ASN A 37 18.55 -15.92 -38.16
CA ASN A 37 18.50 -17.20 -38.91
C ASN A 37 18.86 -18.49 -38.13
N GLU A 38 17.87 -19.36 -37.88
CA GLU A 38 17.25 -20.35 -38.80
C GLU A 38 18.28 -21.35 -39.36
N ASP A 39 18.19 -22.66 -39.04
CA ASP A 39 17.32 -23.62 -39.76
C ASP A 39 17.65 -25.09 -39.36
N ARG A 40 16.58 -25.89 -39.26
CA ARG A 40 16.38 -27.31 -39.65
C ARG A 40 17.39 -28.43 -39.33
N GLY A 41 16.83 -29.53 -38.81
CA GLY A 41 17.34 -30.88 -39.09
C GLY A 41 16.73 -32.00 -38.24
N GLU A 42 15.63 -32.58 -38.70
CA GLU A 42 15.10 -33.89 -38.28
C GLU A 42 14.67 -34.64 -39.57
N PRO A 43 14.50 -35.97 -39.57
CA PRO A 43 15.48 -37.02 -39.31
C PRO A 43 15.57 -38.00 -40.51
N ASP A 44 16.51 -38.95 -40.50
CA ASP A 44 16.54 -40.04 -41.48
C ASP A 44 16.40 -41.41 -40.81
N ILE A 45 15.57 -42.23 -41.47
CA ILE A 45 15.00 -43.51 -41.07
C ILE A 45 15.88 -44.63 -41.64
N LYS A 46 16.24 -45.64 -40.84
CA LYS A 46 16.44 -47.01 -41.33
C LYS A 46 15.93 -48.07 -40.35
N GLU A 47 14.98 -48.84 -40.89
CA GLU A 47 14.43 -50.16 -40.52
C GLU A 47 15.47 -51.16 -40.00
N PHE A 48 15.19 -51.87 -38.90
CA PHE A 48 14.47 -53.15 -38.76
C PHE A 48 15.29 -54.39 -39.16
N ASP A 49 15.66 -55.18 -38.16
CA ASP A 49 15.41 -56.64 -38.08
C ASP A 49 15.96 -57.18 -36.75
N GLU A 50 15.07 -57.52 -35.80
CA GLU A 50 15.22 -58.65 -34.87
C GLU A 50 14.05 -58.68 -33.85
N TYR A 51 13.01 -59.45 -34.18
CA TYR A 51 12.00 -59.89 -33.21
C TYR A 51 11.70 -61.37 -33.45
N ALA A 52 12.32 -62.23 -32.64
CA ALA A 52 11.83 -63.59 -32.38
C ALA A 52 12.52 -64.15 -31.12
N ASN A 53 11.98 -63.87 -29.92
CA ASN A 53 11.95 -64.74 -28.72
C ASN A 53 11.65 -63.98 -27.41
N GLU A 54 10.49 -63.32 -27.28
CA GLU A 54 10.10 -62.66 -26.02
C GLU A 54 9.07 -63.42 -25.16
N ASP A 55 8.51 -64.54 -25.64
CA ASP A 55 7.44 -65.26 -24.92
C ASP A 55 7.93 -66.02 -23.66
N ASN A 56 9.25 -66.12 -23.41
CA ASN A 56 9.81 -66.86 -22.25
C ASN A 56 10.59 -66.01 -21.23
N PHE A 57 10.76 -64.70 -21.44
CA PHE A 57 11.65 -63.90 -20.61
C PHE A 57 10.95 -63.11 -19.49
N LEU A 58 9.62 -62.94 -19.56
CA LEU A 58 8.87 -62.06 -18.65
C LEU A 58 8.42 -62.70 -17.32
N VAL A 59 8.68 -63.99 -17.09
CA VAL A 59 8.26 -64.69 -15.86
C VAL A 59 9.31 -64.63 -14.73
N SER A 60 10.55 -64.23 -15.02
CA SER A 60 11.67 -64.48 -14.08
C SER A 60 11.98 -63.37 -13.06
N ARG A 61 11.45 -62.15 -13.15
CA ARG A 61 11.90 -61.05 -12.24
C ARG A 61 10.89 -59.91 -12.07
N CYS A 62 9.78 -60.17 -11.38
CA CYS A 62 8.93 -59.19 -10.71
C CYS A 62 8.33 -59.87 -9.47
N SER A 63 8.31 -59.19 -8.31
CA SER A 63 8.04 -59.72 -6.97
C SER A 63 7.16 -60.98 -6.95
N GLU A 64 7.81 -62.11 -6.67
CA GLU A 64 7.34 -63.48 -6.84
C GLU A 64 6.09 -63.82 -5.99
N THR A 65 5.79 -63.02 -4.97
CA THR A 65 4.69 -63.24 -4.02
C THR A 65 3.32 -62.73 -4.51
N TYR A 66 3.25 -61.68 -5.33
CA TYR A 66 1.97 -61.10 -5.75
C TYR A 66 1.39 -61.81 -6.97
N TRP A 67 2.24 -62.14 -7.96
CA TRP A 67 1.80 -62.76 -9.22
C TRP A 67 1.55 -64.27 -9.13
N LYS A 68 2.17 -64.99 -8.19
CA LYS A 68 1.84 -66.40 -7.91
C LYS A 68 0.38 -66.60 -7.46
N ALA A 69 -0.25 -65.59 -6.86
CA ALA A 69 -1.68 -65.62 -6.55
C ALA A 69 -2.56 -65.48 -7.81
N LEU A 70 -2.05 -64.82 -8.86
CA LEU A 70 -2.77 -64.52 -10.11
C LEU A 70 -2.79 -65.69 -11.10
N LEU A 71 -1.79 -66.58 -11.05
CA LEU A 71 -1.60 -67.68 -12.00
C LEU A 71 -1.94 -69.08 -11.46
N ASN A 72 -2.40 -69.21 -10.22
CA ASN A 72 -2.79 -70.52 -9.66
C ASN A 72 -4.09 -71.06 -10.27
N ASP A 73 -3.98 -71.68 -11.45
CA ASP A 73 -4.84 -72.77 -11.92
C ASP A 73 -4.21 -74.11 -11.46
N PRO A 74 -4.89 -74.99 -10.71
CA PRO A 74 -4.29 -76.18 -10.10
C PRO A 74 -3.77 -77.26 -11.07
N SER A 75 -3.84 -77.08 -12.39
CA SER A 75 -3.58 -78.15 -13.36
C SER A 75 -2.19 -78.16 -14.03
N MET A 76 -1.24 -77.30 -13.67
CA MET A 76 0.10 -77.28 -14.29
C MET A 76 1.25 -77.22 -13.26
N THR A 77 1.82 -78.40 -12.98
CA THR A 77 3.21 -78.71 -12.53
C THR A 77 3.70 -78.09 -11.20
N GLY A 78 4.51 -78.73 -10.36
CA GLY A 78 5.50 -79.81 -10.56
C GLY A 78 6.76 -79.37 -9.80
N ARG A 79 7.15 -80.13 -8.77
CA ARG A 79 8.25 -79.83 -7.84
C ARG A 79 9.58 -79.57 -8.55
N CYS A 80 10.23 -78.46 -8.20
CA CYS A 80 11.69 -78.34 -8.15
C CYS A 80 12.05 -77.68 -6.83
N GLU A 81 12.68 -78.45 -5.94
CA GLU A 81 13.47 -77.97 -4.81
C GLU A 81 14.85 -77.63 -5.37
N GLU A 82 15.36 -76.43 -5.11
CA GLU A 82 16.80 -76.19 -5.16
C GLU A 82 17.17 -75.12 -4.13
N ASP A 83 18.09 -75.52 -3.26
CA ASP A 83 18.79 -74.73 -2.26
C ASP A 83 19.68 -73.68 -2.95
N SER A 84 19.66 -72.44 -2.46
CA SER A 84 20.84 -71.57 -2.60
C SER A 84 20.92 -70.56 -1.45
N ASP A 85 22.11 -70.52 -0.86
CA ASP A 85 22.57 -69.61 0.19
C ASP A 85 22.45 -68.14 -0.26
N GLU A 86 21.59 -67.37 0.41
CA GLU A 86 21.56 -65.91 0.31
C GLU A 86 22.63 -65.30 1.21
N SER A 87 23.58 -64.60 0.58
CA SER A 87 24.51 -63.70 1.23
C SER A 87 23.99 -62.27 1.09
N ASP A 88 24.05 -61.51 2.18
CA ASP A 88 23.67 -60.10 2.30
C ASP A 88 24.24 -59.24 1.16
N GLN A 89 23.46 -59.05 0.09
CA GLN A 89 23.66 -57.99 -0.89
C GLN A 89 22.69 -56.86 -0.56
N GLN A 90 23.24 -55.66 -0.37
CA GLN A 90 22.47 -54.43 -0.24
C GLN A 90 21.46 -54.33 -1.38
N VAL A 91 20.19 -54.34 -1.02
CA VAL A 91 19.06 -54.09 -1.92
C VAL A 91 19.27 -52.70 -2.52
N PRO A 92 19.43 -52.56 -3.85
CA PRO A 92 19.49 -51.26 -4.48
C PRO A 92 18.15 -50.55 -4.23
N ASP A 93 18.18 -49.24 -3.94
CA ASP A 93 16.96 -48.42 -3.82
C ASP A 93 16.07 -48.71 -5.03
N ASP A 94 14.98 -49.44 -4.79
CA ASP A 94 14.00 -49.80 -5.82
C ASP A 94 13.36 -48.51 -6.29
N ASP A 95 13.77 -48.06 -7.48
CA ASP A 95 13.18 -46.92 -8.16
C ASP A 95 11.66 -47.18 -8.31
N PRO A 96 10.81 -46.43 -7.59
CA PRO A 96 9.37 -46.68 -7.59
C PRO A 96 8.77 -46.52 -9.00
N ASP A 97 9.36 -45.67 -9.84
CA ASP A 97 8.91 -45.44 -11.21
C ASP A 97 9.20 -46.65 -12.11
N ALA A 98 10.34 -47.31 -11.89
CA ALA A 98 10.69 -48.54 -12.62
C ALA A 98 9.79 -49.73 -12.27
N THR A 99 9.13 -49.68 -11.10
CA THR A 99 8.18 -50.72 -10.66
C THR A 99 6.82 -50.54 -11.31
N ASP A 100 6.32 -49.31 -11.39
CA ASP A 100 5.03 -49.03 -12.02
C ASP A 100 5.06 -49.28 -13.54
N GLU A 101 6.15 -48.92 -14.21
CA GLU A 101 6.31 -49.19 -15.64
C GLU A 101 6.26 -50.71 -15.95
N LYS A 102 6.90 -51.54 -15.12
CA LYS A 102 6.87 -53.00 -15.26
C LYS A 102 5.46 -53.55 -15.04
N LEU A 103 4.72 -53.02 -14.07
CA LEU A 103 3.31 -53.39 -13.83
C LEU A 103 2.43 -53.00 -15.03
N ASN A 104 2.64 -51.83 -15.62
CA ASN A 104 1.92 -51.36 -16.80
C ASN A 104 2.17 -52.30 -17.99
N ARG A 105 3.43 -52.65 -18.25
CA ARG A 105 3.79 -53.60 -19.32
C ARG A 105 3.19 -54.98 -19.08
N ALA A 106 3.23 -55.49 -17.84
CA ALA A 106 2.69 -56.80 -17.49
C ALA A 106 1.15 -56.85 -17.66
N ALA A 107 0.44 -55.85 -17.15
CA ALA A 107 -1.01 -55.74 -17.29
C ALA A 107 -1.44 -55.67 -18.77
N SER A 108 -0.79 -54.81 -19.55
CA SER A 108 -0.99 -54.71 -21.00
C SER A 108 -0.71 -56.03 -21.73
N ALA A 109 0.38 -56.73 -21.39
CA ALA A 109 0.72 -58.02 -22.01
C ALA A 109 -0.32 -59.10 -21.67
N LEU A 110 -0.74 -59.19 -20.41
CA LEU A 110 -1.77 -60.13 -19.96
C LEU A 110 -3.12 -59.83 -20.61
N ALA A 111 -3.50 -58.56 -20.72
CA ALA A 111 -4.70 -58.13 -21.43
C ALA A 111 -4.67 -58.60 -22.90
N ARG A 112 -3.56 -58.37 -23.61
CA ARG A 112 -3.38 -58.85 -24.99
C ARG A 112 -3.39 -60.37 -25.11
N CYS A 113 -2.75 -61.08 -24.18
CA CYS A 113 -2.78 -62.54 -24.13
C CYS A 113 -4.20 -63.06 -23.93
N ALA A 114 -4.96 -62.47 -23.01
CA ALA A 114 -6.36 -62.83 -22.78
C ALA A 114 -7.21 -62.65 -24.04
N VAL A 115 -7.05 -61.52 -24.75
CA VAL A 115 -7.74 -61.26 -26.03
C VAL A 115 -7.32 -62.27 -27.11
N ARG A 116 -6.01 -62.51 -27.27
CA ARG A 116 -5.44 -63.48 -28.22
C ARG A 116 -5.95 -64.90 -27.96
N TRP A 117 -6.03 -65.33 -26.71
CA TRP A 117 -6.51 -66.65 -26.29
C TRP A 117 -8.03 -66.75 -26.20
N ASN A 118 -8.75 -65.64 -26.40
CA ASN A 118 -10.19 -65.55 -26.19
C ASN A 118 -10.60 -65.92 -24.75
N ASP A 119 -9.76 -65.62 -23.76
CA ASP A 119 -10.00 -65.88 -22.35
C ASP A 119 -10.58 -64.65 -21.65
N ILE A 120 -11.90 -64.59 -21.65
CA ILE A 120 -12.66 -63.50 -21.06
C ILE A 120 -12.50 -63.40 -19.54
N LYS A 121 -12.23 -64.52 -18.86
CA LYS A 121 -12.08 -64.55 -17.40
C LYS A 121 -10.74 -63.97 -17.01
N LEU A 122 -9.69 -64.31 -17.77
CA LEU A 122 -8.38 -63.70 -17.60
C LEU A 122 -8.45 -62.20 -17.82
N PHE A 123 -9.11 -61.74 -18.89
CA PHE A 123 -9.25 -60.30 -19.16
C PHE A 123 -10.00 -59.58 -18.02
N SER A 124 -11.13 -60.15 -17.56
CA SER A 124 -11.90 -59.61 -16.43
C SER A 124 -11.07 -59.55 -15.14
N ARG A 125 -10.22 -60.56 -14.91
CA ARG A 125 -9.32 -60.60 -13.75
C ARG A 125 -8.26 -59.52 -13.86
N VAL A 126 -7.62 -59.37 -15.02
CA VAL A 126 -6.63 -58.32 -15.26
C VAL A 126 -7.23 -56.94 -14.99
N ILE A 127 -8.44 -56.65 -15.49
CA ILE A 127 -9.13 -55.40 -15.19
C ILE A 127 -9.34 -55.23 -13.68
N ARG A 128 -9.94 -56.21 -13.00
CA ARG A 128 -10.23 -56.11 -11.56
C ARG A 128 -8.99 -55.86 -10.72
N GLU A 129 -7.89 -56.54 -11.03
CA GLU A 129 -6.64 -56.41 -10.29
C GLU A 129 -5.97 -55.07 -10.58
N CYS A 130 -6.06 -54.57 -11.82
CA CYS A 130 -5.61 -53.21 -12.13
C CYS A 130 -6.50 -52.16 -11.44
N VAL A 131 -7.81 -52.42 -11.32
CA VAL A 131 -8.81 -51.51 -10.71
C VAL A 131 -8.50 -51.29 -9.23
N VAL A 132 -8.07 -52.33 -8.52
CA VAL A 132 -7.64 -52.23 -7.11
C VAL A 132 -6.42 -51.34 -6.93
N MET A 133 -5.58 -51.21 -7.96
CA MET A 133 -4.33 -50.43 -7.91
C MET A 133 -4.48 -49.00 -8.46
N THR A 134 -5.71 -48.46 -8.49
CA THR A 134 -6.09 -47.06 -8.77
C THR A 134 -5.70 -46.44 -10.13
N ASP A 135 -4.88 -47.09 -10.97
CA ASP A 135 -4.48 -46.57 -12.29
C ASP A 135 -4.54 -47.62 -13.41
N VAL A 136 -5.73 -48.09 -13.79
CA VAL A 136 -5.86 -49.05 -14.90
C VAL A 136 -5.62 -48.40 -16.26
N ALA A 137 -5.89 -47.10 -16.42
CA ALA A 137 -5.76 -46.40 -17.70
C ALA A 137 -4.30 -46.17 -18.10
N GLY A 138 -3.39 -46.01 -17.13
CA GLY A 138 -1.96 -46.10 -17.37
C GLY A 138 -1.50 -47.52 -17.70
N ARG A 139 -2.20 -48.54 -17.18
CA ARG A 139 -1.80 -49.96 -17.29
C ARG A 139 -2.28 -50.66 -18.56
N ILE A 140 -3.49 -50.36 -19.03
CA ILE A 140 -4.14 -51.00 -20.19
C ILE A 140 -4.57 -49.91 -21.17
N SER A 141 -4.01 -49.96 -22.37
CA SER A 141 -4.22 -48.91 -23.37
C SER A 141 -5.64 -48.95 -23.96
N VAL A 142 -6.15 -47.81 -24.42
CA VAL A 142 -7.44 -47.73 -25.15
C VAL A 142 -7.50 -48.73 -26.32
N PRO A 143 -6.44 -48.91 -27.15
CA PRO A 143 -6.40 -49.95 -28.18
C PRO A 143 -6.59 -51.37 -27.66
N ASP A 144 -6.02 -51.72 -26.50
CA ASP A 144 -6.16 -53.07 -25.93
C ASP A 144 -7.63 -53.32 -25.53
N PHE A 145 -8.31 -52.32 -24.98
CA PHE A 145 -9.75 -52.38 -24.66
C PHE A 145 -10.62 -52.44 -25.91
N VAL A 146 -10.30 -51.68 -26.95
CA VAL A 146 -10.99 -51.78 -28.25
C VAL A 146 -10.88 -53.20 -28.78
N THR A 147 -9.66 -53.75 -28.84
CA THR A 147 -9.42 -55.12 -29.32
C THR A 147 -10.19 -56.16 -28.48
N ALA A 148 -10.28 -55.95 -27.16
CA ALA A 148 -11.06 -56.80 -26.27
C ALA A 148 -12.56 -56.71 -26.54
N TYR A 149 -13.12 -55.51 -26.71
CA TYR A 149 -14.52 -55.31 -27.11
C TYR A 149 -14.80 -56.02 -28.43
N GLU A 150 -13.91 -55.86 -29.41
CA GLU A 150 -14.04 -56.48 -30.72
C GLU A 150 -14.07 -58.01 -30.67
N LYS A 151 -13.39 -58.60 -29.69
CA LYS A 151 -13.28 -60.04 -29.49
C LYS A 151 -14.40 -60.62 -28.64
N PHE A 152 -14.80 -59.94 -27.58
CA PHE A 152 -15.69 -60.46 -26.52
C PHE A 152 -17.13 -59.95 -26.58
N PHE A 153 -17.44 -59.07 -27.53
CA PHE A 153 -18.75 -58.44 -27.75
C PHE A 153 -19.20 -57.49 -26.62
N TRP A 154 -20.18 -56.64 -26.95
CA TRP A 154 -20.68 -55.58 -26.08
C TRP A 154 -21.13 -56.03 -24.69
N VAL A 155 -21.89 -57.13 -24.59
CA VAL A 155 -22.49 -57.61 -23.32
C VAL A 155 -21.43 -57.84 -22.22
N ASN A 156 -20.21 -58.20 -22.61
CA ASN A 156 -19.13 -58.39 -21.67
C ASN A 156 -18.32 -57.11 -21.47
N ALA A 157 -18.06 -56.36 -22.55
CA ALA A 157 -17.41 -55.06 -22.47
C ALA A 157 -18.16 -54.10 -21.53
N GLU A 158 -19.48 -54.05 -21.61
CA GLU A 158 -20.34 -53.22 -20.77
C GLU A 158 -20.14 -53.49 -19.27
N LYS A 159 -20.01 -54.76 -18.87
CA LYS A 159 -19.80 -55.12 -17.45
C LYS A 159 -18.49 -54.55 -16.93
N TRP A 160 -17.42 -54.66 -17.71
CA TRP A 160 -16.12 -54.13 -17.32
C TRP A 160 -16.09 -52.62 -17.33
N LEU A 161 -16.73 -51.99 -18.32
CA LEU A 161 -16.84 -50.53 -18.37
C LEU A 161 -17.59 -49.99 -17.15
N ILE A 162 -18.67 -50.65 -16.71
CA ILE A 162 -19.36 -50.28 -15.47
C ILE A 162 -18.44 -50.42 -14.26
N GLU A 163 -17.73 -51.55 -14.12
CA GLU A 163 -16.79 -51.78 -13.01
C GLU A 163 -15.69 -50.69 -12.99
N ILE A 164 -15.12 -50.38 -14.15
CA ILE A 164 -14.14 -49.32 -14.35
C ILE A 164 -14.68 -47.94 -13.96
N ILE A 165 -15.86 -47.55 -14.48
CA ILE A 165 -16.48 -46.24 -14.19
C ILE A 165 -16.75 -46.07 -12.70
N THR A 166 -17.18 -47.14 -12.02
CA THR A 166 -17.48 -47.05 -10.58
C THR A 166 -16.23 -46.81 -9.74
N VAL A 167 -15.11 -47.42 -10.10
CA VAL A 167 -13.90 -47.43 -9.26
C VAL A 167 -12.87 -46.37 -9.65
N TRP A 168 -12.73 -46.02 -10.93
CA TRP A 168 -11.69 -45.05 -11.33
C TRP A 168 -11.92 -43.66 -10.77
N GLU A 169 -10.81 -43.03 -10.39
CA GLU A 169 -10.78 -41.67 -9.85
C GLU A 169 -10.54 -40.62 -10.94
N ILE A 170 -10.07 -41.01 -12.13
CA ILE A 170 -9.76 -40.07 -13.23
C ILE A 170 -10.85 -40.16 -14.31
N SER A 171 -11.74 -39.17 -14.34
CA SER A 171 -12.86 -39.12 -15.29
C SER A 171 -12.41 -39.02 -16.75
N ARG A 172 -11.35 -38.26 -17.06
CA ARG A 172 -10.82 -38.08 -18.42
C ARG A 172 -10.40 -39.40 -19.07
N LEU A 173 -9.66 -40.24 -18.34
CA LEU A 173 -9.17 -41.49 -18.87
C LEU A 173 -10.30 -42.51 -19.08
N THR A 174 -11.22 -42.59 -18.12
CA THR A 174 -12.45 -43.39 -18.23
C THR A 174 -13.25 -42.98 -19.47
N TYR A 175 -13.38 -41.67 -19.69
CA TYR A 175 -14.09 -41.14 -20.84
C TYR A 175 -13.42 -41.46 -22.16
N GLY A 176 -12.09 -41.32 -22.24
CA GLY A 176 -11.29 -41.69 -23.42
C GLY A 176 -11.42 -43.17 -23.76
N LEU A 177 -11.43 -44.03 -22.74
CA LEU A 177 -11.66 -45.47 -22.88
C LEU A 177 -13.02 -45.78 -23.54
N VAL A 178 -14.11 -45.26 -22.95
CA VAL A 178 -15.47 -45.48 -23.45
C VAL A 178 -15.62 -44.90 -24.85
N SER A 179 -15.00 -43.76 -25.12
CA SER A 179 -15.00 -43.12 -26.44
C SER A 179 -14.29 -43.98 -27.49
N GLY A 180 -13.15 -44.59 -27.14
CA GLY A 180 -12.45 -45.52 -28.04
C GLY A 180 -13.29 -46.73 -28.41
N VAL A 181 -13.95 -47.35 -27.41
CA VAL A 181 -14.87 -48.47 -27.64
C VAL A 181 -16.07 -48.04 -28.48
N MET A 182 -16.62 -46.85 -28.24
CA MET A 182 -17.72 -46.28 -29.03
C MET A 182 -17.34 -46.13 -30.50
N GLN A 183 -16.15 -45.61 -30.80
CA GLN A 183 -15.68 -45.46 -32.19
C GLN A 183 -15.54 -46.80 -32.89
N ALA A 184 -15.02 -47.83 -32.20
CA ALA A 184 -14.95 -49.18 -32.74
C ALA A 184 -16.35 -49.78 -33.00
N ALA A 185 -17.31 -49.52 -32.09
CA ALA A 185 -18.70 -49.92 -32.26
C ALA A 185 -19.37 -49.25 -33.46
N ILE A 186 -19.15 -47.93 -33.65
CA ILE A 186 -19.61 -47.18 -34.82
C ILE A 186 -19.05 -47.80 -36.11
N ALA A 187 -17.73 -48.05 -36.15
CA ALA A 187 -17.07 -48.65 -37.31
C ALA A 187 -17.63 -50.04 -37.67
N LYS A 188 -18.09 -50.80 -36.67
CA LYS A 188 -18.72 -52.10 -36.85
C LYS A 188 -20.23 -52.06 -37.11
N GLY A 189 -20.89 -50.91 -36.94
CA GLY A 189 -22.35 -50.80 -37.00
C GLY A 189 -23.07 -51.48 -35.83
N ASP A 190 -22.44 -51.59 -34.66
CA ASP A 190 -23.01 -52.19 -33.45
C ASP A 190 -23.84 -51.15 -32.67
N ALA A 191 -25.07 -50.90 -33.12
CA ALA A 191 -25.93 -49.86 -32.55
C ALA A 191 -26.17 -49.99 -31.02
N PRO A 192 -26.42 -51.19 -30.44
CA PRO A 192 -26.52 -51.36 -28.99
C PRO A 192 -25.27 -50.95 -28.23
N ALA A 193 -24.08 -51.23 -28.77
CA ALA A 193 -22.82 -50.79 -28.15
C ALA A 193 -22.62 -49.28 -28.25
N VAL A 194 -23.02 -48.66 -29.35
CA VAL A 194 -22.97 -47.20 -29.50
C VAL A 194 -23.89 -46.51 -28.48
N GLU A 195 -25.15 -46.95 -28.37
CA GLU A 195 -26.11 -46.42 -27.40
C GLU A 195 -25.62 -46.66 -25.97
N GLY A 196 -25.15 -47.86 -25.67
CA GLY A 196 -24.57 -48.20 -24.39
C GLY A 196 -23.37 -47.30 -24.06
N CYS A 197 -22.37 -47.20 -24.92
CA CYS A 197 -21.23 -46.30 -24.70
C CYS A 197 -21.68 -44.84 -24.47
N GLN A 198 -22.68 -44.38 -25.21
CA GLN A 198 -23.23 -43.03 -25.06
C GLN A 198 -23.81 -42.80 -23.66
N GLU A 199 -24.65 -43.73 -23.16
CA GLU A 199 -25.17 -43.67 -21.78
C GLU A 199 -24.05 -43.61 -20.74
N LYS A 200 -22.96 -44.35 -20.96
CA LYS A 200 -21.84 -44.44 -20.00
C LYS A 200 -20.98 -43.17 -20.06
N ARG A 201 -20.79 -42.56 -21.23
CA ARG A 201 -20.19 -41.22 -21.36
C ARG A 201 -21.01 -40.19 -20.59
N ASP A 202 -22.34 -40.24 -20.71
CA ASP A 202 -23.24 -39.31 -20.04
C ASP A 202 -23.21 -39.50 -18.53
N LEU A 203 -23.17 -40.76 -18.07
CA LEU A 203 -23.00 -41.10 -16.67
C LEU A 203 -21.68 -40.51 -16.13
N ILE A 204 -20.54 -40.76 -16.79
CA ILE A 204 -19.23 -40.23 -16.38
C ILE A 204 -19.25 -38.71 -16.25
N LEU A 205 -19.84 -38.00 -17.22
CA LEU A 205 -19.91 -36.55 -17.23
C LEU A 205 -20.88 -35.97 -16.18
N SER A 206 -21.92 -36.71 -15.82
CA SER A 206 -22.86 -36.31 -14.76
C SER A 206 -22.36 -36.63 -13.34
N SER A 207 -21.41 -37.55 -13.22
CA SER A 207 -20.82 -37.99 -11.96
C SER A 207 -19.29 -37.88 -12.02
N LEU A 208 -18.78 -36.70 -12.38
CA LEU A 208 -17.35 -36.47 -12.45
C LEU A 208 -16.70 -36.76 -11.10
N LYS A 209 -15.58 -37.46 -11.16
CA LYS A 209 -14.66 -37.65 -10.05
C LYS A 209 -13.84 -36.36 -9.86
N PRO A 210 -13.08 -36.20 -8.75
CA PRO A 210 -12.28 -35.01 -8.52
C PRO A 210 -11.46 -34.64 -9.76
N VAL A 211 -11.68 -33.42 -10.26
CA VAL A 211 -11.06 -32.89 -11.48
C VAL A 211 -9.91 -31.97 -11.10
N ASP A 212 -8.80 -32.14 -11.80
CA ASP A 212 -7.62 -31.29 -11.66
C ASP A 212 -7.56 -30.19 -12.75
N ARG A 213 -6.71 -29.19 -12.51
CA ARG A 213 -6.54 -28.04 -13.41
C ARG A 213 -6.01 -28.43 -14.80
N ASP A 214 -5.22 -29.50 -14.90
CA ASP A 214 -4.70 -30.03 -16.17
C ASP A 214 -5.78 -30.70 -17.04
N GLU A 215 -6.94 -31.03 -16.46
CA GLU A 215 -8.08 -31.60 -17.19
C GLU A 215 -8.99 -30.54 -17.85
N VAL A 216 -8.76 -29.25 -17.59
CA VAL A 216 -9.52 -28.14 -18.19
C VAL A 216 -9.57 -28.20 -19.74
N PRO A 217 -8.47 -28.47 -20.47
CA PRO A 217 -8.53 -28.59 -21.93
C PRO A 217 -9.48 -29.70 -22.38
N TRP A 218 -9.48 -30.85 -21.69
CA TRP A 218 -10.38 -31.95 -21.99
C TRP A 218 -11.84 -31.57 -21.74
N LEU A 219 -12.15 -30.91 -20.62
CA LEU A 219 -13.50 -30.42 -20.34
C LEU A 219 -14.00 -29.42 -21.38
N ALA A 220 -13.13 -28.53 -21.84
CA ALA A 220 -13.47 -27.61 -22.92
C ALA A 220 -13.78 -28.35 -24.23
N ASP A 221 -13.06 -29.43 -24.53
CA ASP A 221 -13.34 -30.27 -25.71
C ASP A 221 -14.65 -31.06 -25.55
N VAL A 222 -14.97 -31.53 -24.35
CA VAL A 222 -16.30 -32.12 -24.04
C VAL A 222 -17.41 -31.11 -24.28
N ALA A 223 -17.24 -29.85 -23.86
CA ALA A 223 -18.22 -28.80 -24.13
C ALA A 223 -18.43 -28.59 -25.64
N LYS A 224 -17.34 -28.57 -26.43
CA LYS A 224 -17.41 -28.45 -27.90
C LYS A 224 -18.14 -29.62 -28.54
N GLU A 225 -17.82 -30.84 -28.11
CA GLU A 225 -18.41 -32.06 -28.69
C GLU A 225 -19.90 -32.20 -28.35
N ARG A 226 -20.27 -31.91 -27.10
CA ARG A 226 -21.60 -32.21 -26.55
C ARG A 226 -22.57 -31.04 -26.59
N GLY A 227 -22.06 -29.84 -26.84
CA GLY A 227 -22.84 -28.60 -26.78
C GLY A 227 -22.88 -28.00 -25.37
N VAL A 228 -23.10 -26.68 -25.32
CA VAL A 228 -23.06 -25.91 -24.08
C VAL A 228 -24.26 -26.19 -23.18
N GLU A 229 -25.42 -26.54 -23.73
CA GLU A 229 -26.60 -26.90 -22.95
C GLU A 229 -26.33 -28.17 -22.14
N PHE A 230 -25.79 -29.21 -22.79
CA PHE A 230 -25.44 -30.45 -22.11
C PHE A 230 -24.38 -30.21 -21.03
N PHE A 231 -23.32 -29.46 -21.35
CA PHE A 231 -22.26 -29.17 -20.39
C PHE A 231 -22.78 -28.39 -19.18
N ARG A 232 -23.60 -27.37 -19.42
CA ARG A 232 -24.26 -26.58 -18.36
C ARG A 232 -25.14 -27.46 -17.48
N ASP A 233 -25.98 -28.30 -18.08
CA ASP A 233 -27.03 -29.01 -17.33
C ASP A 233 -26.50 -30.26 -16.61
N HIS A 234 -25.40 -30.86 -17.09
CA HIS A 234 -24.86 -32.12 -16.55
C HIS A 234 -23.47 -32.00 -15.91
N VAL A 235 -22.58 -31.18 -16.48
CA VAL A 235 -21.16 -31.14 -16.07
C VAL A 235 -20.93 -30.08 -14.99
N ILE A 236 -21.43 -28.85 -15.17
CA ILE A 236 -21.25 -27.75 -14.21
C ILE A 236 -21.74 -28.10 -12.79
N PRO A 237 -22.91 -28.74 -12.59
CA PRO A 237 -23.37 -29.09 -11.24
C PRO A 237 -22.45 -30.09 -10.55
N SER A 238 -21.81 -30.98 -11.31
CA SER A 238 -20.83 -31.93 -10.78
C SER A 238 -19.54 -31.22 -10.37
N LEU A 239 -19.02 -30.32 -11.21
CA LEU A 239 -17.83 -29.51 -10.89
C LEU A 239 -18.05 -28.59 -9.67
N GLN A 240 -19.24 -28.00 -9.53
CA GLN A 240 -19.57 -27.14 -8.38
C GLN A 240 -19.54 -27.89 -7.04
N GLN A 241 -19.77 -29.21 -7.04
CA GLN A 241 -19.71 -30.04 -5.83
C GLN A 241 -18.28 -30.35 -5.37
N GLN A 242 -17.28 -30.20 -6.24
CA GLN A 242 -15.90 -30.67 -5.99
C GLN A 242 -14.98 -29.64 -5.29
N ASN A 243 -15.53 -28.51 -4.81
CA ASN A 243 -14.76 -27.42 -4.19
C ASN A 243 -13.49 -26.98 -4.95
N LEU A 244 -13.60 -26.88 -6.28
CA LEU A 244 -12.48 -26.53 -7.15
C LEU A 244 -11.99 -25.10 -6.90
N CYS A 245 -10.68 -24.88 -7.03
CA CYS A 245 -10.04 -23.60 -6.78
C CYS A 245 -10.41 -22.55 -7.86
N VAL A 246 -10.24 -21.27 -7.55
CA VAL A 246 -10.56 -20.16 -8.49
C VAL A 246 -9.76 -20.27 -9.79
N GLY A 247 -8.52 -20.76 -9.74
CA GLY A 247 -7.66 -20.93 -10.91
C GLY A 247 -8.21 -21.95 -11.92
N PHE A 248 -8.84 -23.02 -11.43
CA PHE A 248 -9.53 -24.00 -12.28
C PHE A 248 -10.67 -23.33 -13.07
N TRP A 249 -11.57 -22.63 -12.38
CA TRP A 249 -12.73 -22.00 -13.01
C TRP A 249 -12.34 -20.90 -13.99
N LEU A 250 -11.29 -20.13 -13.66
CA LEU A 250 -10.75 -19.09 -14.52
C LEU A 250 -10.19 -19.68 -15.83
N ASP A 251 -9.41 -20.75 -15.75
CA ASP A 251 -8.86 -21.42 -16.92
C ASP A 251 -9.95 -22.07 -17.77
N LEU A 252 -10.95 -22.69 -17.14
CA LEU A 252 -12.10 -23.26 -17.82
C LEU A 252 -12.88 -22.19 -18.58
N GLY A 253 -13.17 -21.07 -17.92
CA GLY A 253 -13.85 -19.92 -18.53
C GLY A 253 -13.07 -19.34 -19.71
N ARG A 254 -11.75 -19.17 -19.57
CA ARG A 254 -10.87 -18.71 -20.66
C ARG A 254 -10.87 -19.66 -21.84
N LYS A 255 -10.76 -20.97 -21.60
CA LYS A 255 -10.70 -21.97 -22.67
C LYS A 255 -12.02 -22.07 -23.42
N ILE A 256 -13.14 -22.06 -22.72
CA ILE A 256 -14.48 -22.03 -23.31
C ILE A 256 -14.69 -20.74 -24.11
N TRP A 257 -14.32 -19.59 -23.56
CA TRP A 257 -14.43 -18.30 -24.25
C TRP A 257 -13.55 -18.24 -25.51
N SER A 258 -12.34 -18.78 -25.46
CA SER A 258 -11.45 -18.85 -26.63
C SER A 258 -12.01 -19.68 -27.78
N ALA A 259 -13.01 -20.52 -27.51
CA ALA A 259 -13.72 -21.34 -28.47
C ALA A 259 -15.12 -20.80 -28.81
N GLU A 260 -15.41 -19.52 -28.50
CA GLU A 260 -16.69 -18.85 -28.77
C GLU A 260 -17.22 -19.09 -30.19
N ASP A 261 -16.36 -19.04 -31.21
CA ASP A 261 -16.73 -19.29 -32.61
C ASP A 261 -17.37 -20.67 -32.83
N THR A 262 -16.99 -21.66 -32.01
CA THR A 262 -17.56 -23.03 -32.06
C THR A 262 -18.95 -23.08 -31.44
N PHE A 263 -19.25 -22.16 -30.52
CA PHE A 263 -20.49 -22.14 -29.73
C PHE A 263 -21.49 -21.05 -30.18
N SER A 264 -21.07 -20.14 -31.05
CA SER A 264 -21.80 -18.94 -31.45
C SER A 264 -23.20 -19.21 -32.04
N SER A 265 -23.48 -20.43 -32.49
CA SER A 265 -24.82 -20.82 -32.94
C SER A 265 -25.82 -21.10 -31.81
N SER A 266 -25.35 -21.27 -30.56
CA SER A 266 -26.21 -21.54 -29.41
C SER A 266 -26.59 -20.26 -28.68
N ASN A 267 -27.90 -20.03 -28.56
CA ASN A 267 -28.46 -18.95 -27.74
C ASN A 267 -28.19 -19.15 -26.23
N ALA A 268 -27.76 -20.35 -25.81
CA ALA A 268 -27.45 -20.65 -24.42
C ALA A 268 -26.01 -20.27 -24.01
N PHE A 269 -25.12 -19.99 -24.97
CA PHE A 269 -23.71 -19.69 -24.71
C PHE A 269 -23.52 -18.49 -23.75
N PRO A 270 -24.22 -17.34 -23.90
CA PRO A 270 -24.03 -16.22 -22.97
C PRO A 270 -24.42 -16.56 -21.53
N ALA A 271 -25.52 -17.29 -21.33
CA ALA A 271 -25.97 -17.73 -20.00
C ALA A 271 -24.97 -18.72 -19.37
N PHE A 272 -24.43 -19.63 -20.18
CA PHE A 272 -23.42 -20.58 -19.76
C PHE A 272 -22.11 -19.92 -19.32
N VAL A 273 -21.60 -18.98 -20.11
CA VAL A 273 -20.41 -18.20 -19.75
C VAL A 273 -20.66 -17.39 -18.48
N SER A 274 -21.85 -16.80 -18.34
CA SER A 274 -22.26 -16.09 -17.13
C SER A 274 -22.19 -16.99 -15.89
N GLU A 275 -22.67 -18.23 -15.98
CA GLU A 275 -22.63 -19.20 -14.88
C GLU A 275 -21.19 -19.59 -14.47
N ILE A 276 -20.29 -19.75 -15.44
CA ILE A 276 -18.87 -19.98 -15.15
C ILE A 276 -18.26 -18.75 -14.47
N THR A 277 -18.50 -17.55 -14.98
CA THR A 277 -17.97 -16.32 -14.36
C THR A 277 -18.54 -16.07 -12.97
N ASN A 278 -19.80 -16.42 -12.73
CA ASN A 278 -20.39 -16.40 -11.41
C ASN A 278 -19.70 -17.42 -10.48
N SER A 279 -19.37 -18.60 -10.96
CA SER A 279 -18.61 -19.61 -10.19
C SER A 279 -17.21 -19.09 -9.82
N VAL A 280 -16.51 -18.42 -10.76
CA VAL A 280 -15.23 -17.74 -10.48
C VAL A 280 -15.40 -16.69 -9.39
N ALA A 281 -16.40 -15.81 -9.50
CA ALA A 281 -16.67 -14.75 -8.53
C ALA A 281 -17.00 -15.33 -7.14
N GLN A 282 -17.89 -16.31 -7.06
CA GLN A 282 -18.26 -16.98 -5.81
C GLN A 282 -17.05 -17.64 -5.13
N LYS A 283 -16.23 -18.37 -5.91
CA LYS A 283 -15.02 -19.01 -5.36
C LYS A 283 -13.98 -17.99 -4.91
N PHE A 284 -13.79 -16.91 -5.66
CA PHE A 284 -12.97 -15.79 -5.22
C PHE A 284 -13.49 -15.22 -3.90
N THR A 285 -14.79 -15.00 -3.76
CA THR A 285 -15.36 -14.45 -2.52
C THR A 285 -15.24 -15.38 -1.31
N SER A 286 -15.20 -16.69 -1.52
CA SER A 286 -14.95 -17.67 -0.45
C SER A 286 -13.48 -17.70 0.00
N LEU A 287 -12.53 -17.36 -0.88
CA LEU A 287 -11.10 -17.46 -0.56
C LEU A 287 -10.64 -16.51 0.55
N ALA A 288 -11.36 -15.43 0.82
CA ALA A 288 -11.05 -14.62 1.99
C ALA A 288 -12.21 -14.41 2.95
N ASP A 289 -13.03 -15.45 3.08
CA ASP A 289 -13.60 -15.69 4.40
C ASP A 289 -12.53 -16.33 5.31
N PRO A 290 -11.97 -15.58 6.30
CA PRO A 290 -10.94 -16.12 7.19
C PRO A 290 -11.44 -17.31 8.02
N ASP A 291 -12.75 -17.43 8.24
CA ASP A 291 -13.35 -18.55 8.97
C ASP A 291 -13.44 -19.82 8.10
N HIS A 292 -13.23 -19.72 6.79
CA HIS A 292 -13.24 -20.84 5.84
C HIS A 292 -11.87 -21.17 5.24
N ALA A 293 -10.81 -20.44 5.62
CA ALA A 293 -9.44 -20.65 5.14
C ALA A 293 -8.77 -21.95 5.65
N ALA A 294 -9.47 -22.75 6.46
CA ALA A 294 -9.01 -24.08 6.83
C ALA A 294 -9.18 -25.03 5.63
N PHE A 295 -8.08 -25.37 4.95
CA PHE A 295 -7.95 -26.39 3.90
C PHE A 295 -8.42 -25.99 2.49
N ASP A 296 -7.76 -25.03 1.83
CA ASP A 296 -7.54 -25.15 0.38
C ASP A 296 -6.10 -25.64 0.12
N PRO A 297 -5.89 -26.93 -0.18
CA PRO A 297 -4.58 -27.50 -0.48
C PRO A 297 -3.86 -26.85 -1.68
N CYS A 298 -4.59 -26.10 -2.53
CA CYS A 298 -4.00 -25.43 -3.68
C CYS A 298 -3.43 -24.03 -3.34
N CYS A 299 -3.73 -23.48 -2.17
CA CYS A 299 -3.47 -22.08 -1.83
C CYS A 299 -2.54 -21.91 -0.62
N TYR A 300 -1.57 -22.82 -0.42
CA TYR A 300 -0.70 -22.89 0.77
C TYR A 300 0.15 -21.65 1.08
N HIS A 301 0.13 -20.60 0.25
CA HIS A 301 0.95 -19.38 0.43
C HIS A 301 0.19 -18.05 0.23
N ALA A 302 -1.14 -18.04 0.23
CA ALA A 302 -1.93 -16.83 -0.04
C ALA A 302 -1.99 -15.84 1.14
N THR A 303 -0.86 -15.53 1.79
CA THR A 303 -0.78 -14.37 2.68
C THR A 303 -0.86 -13.08 1.88
N GLU A 304 -0.37 -13.08 0.64
CA GLU A 304 -0.43 -11.90 -0.25
C GLU A 304 -1.52 -12.07 -1.29
N MET A 305 -2.38 -11.05 -1.38
CA MET A 305 -3.40 -10.97 -2.41
C MET A 305 -2.74 -10.78 -3.78
N ASN A 306 -2.88 -11.75 -4.66
CA ASN A 306 -2.30 -11.72 -5.99
C ASN A 306 -3.11 -10.77 -6.90
N THR A 307 -2.58 -9.57 -7.15
CA THR A 307 -3.20 -8.56 -8.03
C THR A 307 -3.41 -9.08 -9.45
N SER A 308 -2.48 -9.88 -9.97
CA SER A 308 -2.60 -10.51 -11.29
C SER A 308 -3.78 -11.46 -11.36
N LEU A 309 -4.05 -12.25 -10.31
CA LEU A 309 -5.24 -13.11 -10.27
C LEU A 309 -6.54 -12.29 -10.27
N VAL A 310 -6.57 -11.17 -9.53
CA VAL A 310 -7.74 -10.29 -9.53
C VAL A 310 -7.96 -9.70 -10.92
N MET A 311 -6.92 -9.14 -11.54
CA MET A 311 -6.98 -8.59 -12.89
C MET A 311 -7.40 -9.63 -13.92
N ASP A 312 -6.92 -10.86 -13.78
CA ASP A 312 -7.29 -11.99 -14.62
C ASP A 312 -8.80 -12.30 -14.57
N ILE A 313 -9.38 -12.27 -13.38
CA ILE A 313 -10.81 -12.48 -13.16
C ILE A 313 -11.61 -11.31 -13.73
N LEU A 314 -11.22 -10.07 -13.41
CA LEU A 314 -11.89 -8.85 -13.92
C LEU A 314 -11.85 -8.82 -15.46
N THR A 315 -10.72 -9.20 -16.06
CA THR A 315 -10.55 -9.32 -17.50
C THR A 315 -11.50 -10.34 -18.09
N LEU A 316 -11.65 -11.51 -17.46
CA LEU A 316 -12.62 -12.52 -17.91
C LEU A 316 -14.06 -11.98 -17.83
N CYS A 317 -14.44 -11.37 -16.71
CA CYS A 317 -15.78 -10.80 -16.54
C CYS A 317 -16.09 -9.71 -17.58
N VAL A 318 -15.17 -8.79 -17.84
CA VAL A 318 -15.36 -7.73 -18.85
C VAL A 318 -15.42 -8.30 -20.27
N ARG A 319 -14.51 -9.23 -20.63
CA ARG A 319 -14.50 -9.86 -21.95
C ARG A 319 -15.79 -10.62 -22.25
N THR A 320 -16.36 -11.25 -21.25
CA THR A 320 -17.58 -12.05 -21.36
C THR A 320 -18.86 -11.23 -21.19
N GLY A 321 -18.77 -9.91 -20.99
CA GLY A 321 -19.93 -9.04 -20.76
C GLY A 321 -20.60 -9.19 -19.39
N ASN A 322 -19.93 -9.83 -18.42
CA ASN A 322 -20.44 -10.08 -17.07
C ASN A 322 -19.91 -9.08 -16.04
N ILE A 323 -20.02 -7.79 -16.36
CA ILE A 323 -19.45 -6.67 -15.58
C ILE A 323 -20.02 -6.61 -14.15
N GLN A 324 -21.26 -7.07 -13.94
CA GLN A 324 -21.88 -7.14 -12.61
C GLN A 324 -21.05 -7.95 -11.59
N HIS A 325 -20.36 -9.00 -12.04
CA HIS A 325 -19.54 -9.83 -11.13
C HIS A 325 -18.27 -9.11 -10.69
N CYS A 326 -17.77 -8.15 -11.49
CA CYS A 326 -16.66 -7.29 -11.08
C CYS A 326 -17.03 -6.49 -9.83
N GLY A 327 -18.25 -5.94 -9.77
CA GLY A 327 -18.76 -5.23 -8.60
C GLY A 327 -18.74 -6.10 -7.35
N THR A 328 -19.29 -7.31 -7.43
CA THR A 328 -19.30 -8.27 -6.31
C THR A 328 -17.89 -8.63 -5.84
N ILE A 329 -16.96 -8.86 -6.78
CA ILE A 329 -15.56 -9.16 -6.46
C ILE A 329 -14.94 -7.98 -5.72
N LEU A 330 -15.00 -6.77 -6.27
CA LEU A 330 -14.38 -5.59 -5.69
C LEU A 330 -15.02 -5.20 -4.35
N GLU A 331 -16.34 -5.32 -4.20
CA GLU A 331 -17.04 -5.13 -2.93
C GLU A 331 -16.58 -6.10 -1.85
N GLN A 332 -16.40 -7.37 -2.22
CA GLN A 332 -15.90 -8.37 -1.30
C GLN A 332 -14.46 -8.05 -0.87
N MET A 333 -13.59 -7.66 -1.82
CA MET A 333 -12.25 -7.20 -1.51
C MET A 333 -12.27 -6.04 -0.51
N MET A 334 -13.17 -5.07 -0.69
CA MET A 334 -13.35 -3.93 0.21
C MET A 334 -13.81 -4.37 1.60
N SER A 335 -14.74 -5.32 1.65
CA SER A 335 -15.19 -5.89 2.92
C SER A 335 -14.04 -6.52 3.71
N TRP A 336 -13.08 -7.15 3.03
CA TRP A 336 -11.90 -7.76 3.66
C TRP A 336 -10.93 -6.72 4.21
N ALA A 337 -10.66 -5.67 3.41
CA ALA A 337 -9.81 -4.58 3.83
C ALA A 337 -10.33 -3.89 5.11
N ASN A 338 -11.66 -3.83 5.27
CA ASN A 338 -12.30 -3.25 6.43
C ASN A 338 -12.35 -4.18 7.65
N ARG A 339 -12.25 -5.50 7.48
CA ARG A 339 -12.27 -6.47 8.60
C ARG A 339 -10.90 -6.69 9.23
N ASN A 340 -9.82 -6.50 8.46
CA ASN A 340 -8.46 -6.69 8.95
C ASN A 340 -7.99 -5.48 9.77
N ASP A 341 -8.35 -5.44 11.05
CA ASP A 341 -7.70 -4.58 12.06
C ASP A 341 -6.26 -5.05 12.37
N ALA A 342 -5.90 -6.27 11.95
CA ALA A 342 -4.58 -6.86 12.11
C ALA A 342 -3.57 -6.20 11.16
N LYS A 343 -2.60 -5.48 11.75
CA LYS A 343 -1.54 -4.69 11.09
C LYS A 343 -0.59 -5.44 10.14
N GLU A 344 -0.79 -6.74 9.93
CA GLU A 344 0.20 -7.62 9.27
C GLU A 344 0.04 -7.69 7.76
N LEU A 345 -1.15 -7.44 7.23
CA LEU A 345 -1.37 -7.29 5.80
C LEU A 345 -1.84 -5.88 5.55
N LEU A 346 -1.10 -5.13 4.75
CA LEU A 346 -1.44 -3.75 4.37
C LEU A 346 -2.39 -3.83 3.18
N PRO A 347 -3.73 -3.94 3.38
CA PRO A 347 -4.65 -4.25 2.30
C PRO A 347 -4.59 -3.14 1.24
N TRP A 348 -4.23 -1.92 1.66
CA TRP A 348 -4.01 -0.74 0.82
C TRP A 348 -2.96 -0.90 -0.26
N GLN A 349 -1.93 -1.74 -0.08
CA GLN A 349 -0.91 -1.96 -1.12
C GLN A 349 -1.56 -2.60 -2.35
N CYS A 350 -2.37 -3.63 -2.13
CA CYS A 350 -3.12 -4.29 -3.20
C CYS A 350 -4.07 -3.34 -3.91
N TYR A 351 -4.72 -2.39 -3.21
CA TYR A 351 -5.55 -1.37 -3.86
C TYR A 351 -4.74 -0.41 -4.71
N ASN A 352 -3.57 0.02 -4.23
CA ASN A 352 -2.74 0.95 -4.98
C ASN A 352 -2.19 0.32 -6.26
N ASP A 353 -1.68 -0.90 -6.14
CA ASP A 353 -1.13 -1.64 -7.27
C ASP A 353 -2.25 -1.95 -8.28
N LEU A 354 -3.40 -2.42 -7.80
CA LEU A 354 -4.54 -2.75 -8.64
C LEU A 354 -5.18 -1.52 -9.30
N ALA A 355 -5.24 -0.37 -8.64
CA ALA A 355 -5.88 0.83 -9.19
C ALA A 355 -5.17 1.34 -10.45
N GLY A 356 -3.84 1.27 -10.50
CA GLY A 356 -3.07 1.65 -11.69
C GLY A 356 -3.34 0.70 -12.86
N GLU A 357 -3.20 -0.61 -12.63
CA GLU A 357 -3.44 -1.65 -13.65
C GLU A 357 -4.88 -1.64 -14.16
N LEU A 358 -5.85 -1.49 -13.24
CA LEU A 358 -7.27 -1.45 -13.58
C LEU A 358 -7.61 -0.19 -14.38
N ASP A 359 -7.05 0.97 -14.05
CA ASP A 359 -7.26 2.19 -14.84
C ASP A 359 -6.76 2.03 -16.29
N GLU A 360 -5.56 1.46 -16.48
CA GLU A 360 -5.01 1.16 -17.80
C GLU A 360 -5.86 0.17 -18.57
N PHE A 361 -6.33 -0.89 -17.90
CA PHE A 361 -7.24 -1.86 -18.46
C PHE A 361 -8.57 -1.21 -18.92
N LEU A 362 -9.16 -0.35 -18.09
CA LEU A 362 -10.41 0.35 -18.43
C LEU A 362 -10.21 1.38 -19.55
N ARG A 363 -9.04 2.02 -19.65
CA ARG A 363 -8.70 2.90 -20.79
C ARG A 363 -8.64 2.14 -22.11
N SER A 364 -8.16 0.90 -22.10
CA SER A 364 -8.13 0.03 -23.29
C SER A 364 -9.50 -0.59 -23.63
N HIS A 365 -10.47 -0.55 -22.70
CA HIS A 365 -11.81 -1.14 -22.87
C HIS A 365 -12.94 -0.13 -22.58
N PRO A 366 -13.09 0.96 -23.35
CA PRO A 366 -14.03 2.06 -23.04
C PRO A 366 -15.51 1.63 -23.02
N ASN A 367 -15.89 0.53 -23.68
CA ASN A 367 -17.26 0.01 -23.67
C ASN A 367 -17.68 -0.59 -22.30
N SER A 368 -16.75 -0.71 -21.34
CA SER A 368 -16.99 -1.25 -20.00
C SER A 368 -17.49 -0.20 -18.99
N THR A 369 -17.58 1.08 -19.37
CA THR A 369 -18.06 2.18 -18.53
C THR A 369 -19.54 2.50 -18.82
N ALA A 370 -20.45 1.62 -18.40
CA ALA A 370 -21.89 1.85 -18.49
C ALA A 370 -22.47 2.51 -17.22
N ALA A 371 -23.76 2.89 -17.25
CA ALA A 371 -24.43 3.75 -16.25
C ALA A 371 -24.46 3.22 -14.80
N ASP A 372 -24.14 1.94 -14.58
CA ASP A 372 -23.98 1.31 -13.27
C ASP A 372 -22.52 0.89 -13.08
N ASP A 373 -21.62 1.87 -13.06
CA ASP A 373 -20.17 1.69 -13.00
C ASP A 373 -19.73 0.99 -11.69
N PRO A 374 -19.41 -0.33 -11.71
CA PRO A 374 -18.96 -1.04 -10.51
C PRO A 374 -17.56 -0.62 -10.06
N TRP A 375 -16.83 0.15 -10.90
CA TRP A 375 -15.47 0.59 -10.65
C TRP A 375 -15.44 1.81 -9.73
N THR A 376 -16.46 2.68 -9.78
CA THR A 376 -16.52 3.92 -8.99
C THR A 376 -16.38 3.68 -7.47
N PRO A 377 -17.13 2.75 -6.84
CA PRO A 377 -16.96 2.44 -5.41
C PRO A 377 -15.56 1.96 -5.06
N PHE A 378 -14.96 1.11 -5.90
CA PHE A 378 -13.60 0.60 -5.72
C PHE A 378 -12.57 1.72 -5.74
N PHE A 379 -12.57 2.56 -6.78
CA PHE A 379 -11.61 3.66 -6.89
C PHE A 379 -11.80 4.68 -5.76
N ARG A 380 -13.03 4.92 -5.31
CA ARG A 380 -13.28 5.75 -4.13
C ARG A 380 -12.62 5.16 -2.88
N ALA A 381 -12.83 3.87 -2.63
CA ALA A 381 -12.23 3.18 -1.48
C ALA A 381 -10.70 3.15 -1.59
N ALA A 382 -10.14 2.89 -2.77
CA ALA A 382 -8.71 2.92 -3.02
C ALA A 382 -8.09 4.29 -2.69
N ALA A 383 -8.75 5.39 -3.09
CA ALA A 383 -8.32 6.74 -2.74
C ALA A 383 -8.42 6.99 -1.23
N GLU A 384 -9.54 6.64 -0.60
CA GLU A 384 -9.78 6.84 0.83
C GLU A 384 -8.76 6.10 1.69
N ILE A 385 -8.56 4.81 1.41
CA ILE A 385 -7.61 3.95 2.11
C ILE A 385 -6.19 4.51 1.94
N SER A 386 -5.82 4.91 0.72
CA SER A 386 -4.48 5.44 0.44
C SER A 386 -4.21 6.76 1.16
N ILE A 387 -5.19 7.67 1.20
CA ILE A 387 -5.11 8.93 1.95
C ILE A 387 -4.94 8.64 3.44
N LYS A 388 -5.73 7.73 4.02
CA LYS A 388 -5.75 7.46 5.46
C LYS A 388 -4.54 6.65 5.94
N GLN A 389 -4.09 5.64 5.21
CA GLN A 389 -3.17 4.62 5.74
C GLN A 389 -1.70 4.83 5.34
N SER A 390 -1.39 5.44 4.20
CA SER A 390 -0.03 5.47 3.68
C SER A 390 0.81 6.69 4.12
N HIS A 391 2.14 6.56 3.98
CA HIS A 391 3.03 7.71 3.80
C HIS A 391 2.93 8.13 2.34
N LEU A 392 2.36 9.30 2.07
CA LEU A 392 2.16 9.76 0.69
C LEU A 392 3.50 10.08 0.03
N ASN A 393 3.95 9.18 -0.85
CA ASN A 393 5.01 9.40 -1.84
C ASN A 393 4.39 9.78 -3.19
N ASP A 394 5.22 10.06 -4.20
CA ASP A 394 4.71 10.57 -5.48
C ASP A 394 3.93 9.51 -6.27
N ASP A 395 4.32 8.23 -6.17
CA ASP A 395 3.61 7.11 -6.80
C ASP A 395 2.19 6.94 -6.23
N ILE A 396 2.06 6.94 -4.89
CA ILE A 396 0.75 6.84 -4.22
C ILE A 396 -0.12 8.07 -4.54
N LEU A 397 0.49 9.26 -4.62
CA LEU A 397 -0.25 10.46 -4.99
C LEU A 397 -0.80 10.37 -6.43
N ALA A 398 0.00 9.85 -7.37
CA ALA A 398 -0.47 9.59 -8.74
C ALA A 398 -1.65 8.60 -8.75
N THR A 399 -1.56 7.51 -7.98
CA THR A 399 -2.65 6.54 -7.84
C THR A 399 -3.91 7.16 -7.21
N ILE A 400 -3.76 8.03 -6.20
CA ILE A 400 -4.89 8.77 -5.62
C ILE A 400 -5.56 9.66 -6.68
N SER A 401 -4.79 10.37 -7.50
CA SER A 401 -5.35 11.19 -8.57
C SER A 401 -6.10 10.36 -9.63
N ILE A 402 -5.54 9.22 -10.05
CA ILE A 402 -6.20 8.28 -10.96
C ILE A 402 -7.53 7.81 -10.34
N SER A 403 -7.46 7.37 -9.08
CA SER A 403 -8.60 6.83 -8.34
C SER A 403 -9.70 7.88 -8.15
N LEU A 404 -9.35 9.11 -7.76
CA LEU A 404 -10.31 10.19 -7.61
C LEU A 404 -10.96 10.54 -8.95
N ASN A 405 -10.18 10.66 -10.04
CA ASN A 405 -10.73 10.95 -11.37
C ASN A 405 -11.75 9.89 -11.81
N ARG A 406 -11.49 8.61 -11.54
CA ARG A 406 -12.44 7.52 -11.80
C ARG A 406 -13.65 7.51 -10.86
N ALA A 407 -13.47 7.93 -9.61
CA ALA A 407 -14.53 7.97 -8.62
C ALA A 407 -15.46 9.20 -8.71
N GLY A 408 -15.26 10.07 -9.71
CA GLY A 408 -16.07 11.28 -9.94
C GLY A 408 -15.32 12.60 -9.74
N GLY A 409 -14.03 12.58 -9.43
CA GLY A 409 -13.16 13.74 -9.28
C GLY A 409 -13.35 14.47 -7.95
N VAL A 410 -13.67 15.76 -8.01
CA VAL A 410 -13.80 16.63 -6.83
C VAL A 410 -14.88 16.17 -5.85
N PRO A 411 -16.10 15.76 -6.26
CA PRO A 411 -17.10 15.21 -5.33
C PRO A 411 -16.62 13.99 -4.53
N ALA A 412 -15.79 13.12 -5.14
CA ALA A 412 -15.20 11.99 -4.42
C ALA A 412 -14.17 12.48 -3.39
N LEU A 413 -13.33 13.45 -3.77
CA LEU A 413 -12.38 14.07 -2.85
C LEU A 413 -13.11 14.75 -1.68
N GLU A 414 -14.19 15.49 -1.94
CA GLU A 414 -15.02 16.14 -0.91
C GLU A 414 -15.62 15.12 0.07
N SER A 415 -16.15 14.01 -0.44
CA SER A 415 -16.70 12.94 0.39
C SER A 415 -15.65 12.30 1.31
N ILE A 416 -14.43 12.11 0.81
CA ILE A 416 -13.31 11.50 1.56
C ILE A 416 -12.70 12.51 2.54
N MET A 417 -12.46 13.73 2.08
CA MET A 417 -11.91 14.85 2.82
C MET A 417 -13.02 15.69 3.45
N ASN A 418 -14.02 15.03 4.03
CA ASN A 418 -15.00 15.68 4.88
C ASN A 418 -14.33 16.16 6.19
N ALA A 419 -15.11 16.80 7.08
CA ALA A 419 -14.59 17.36 8.33
C ALA A 419 -13.81 16.34 9.19
N GLU A 420 -14.27 15.08 9.23
CA GLU A 420 -13.61 14.01 9.98
C GLU A 420 -12.29 13.58 9.32
N GLY A 421 -12.31 13.35 8.00
CA GLY A 421 -11.12 12.98 7.23
C GLY A 421 -10.02 14.05 7.31
N ILE A 422 -10.40 15.32 7.19
CA ILE A 422 -9.49 16.46 7.35
C ILE A 422 -8.91 16.49 8.76
N ALA A 423 -9.74 16.39 9.80
CA ALA A 423 -9.29 16.42 11.20
C ALA A 423 -8.32 15.27 11.51
N TYR A 424 -8.62 14.06 11.01
CA TYR A 424 -7.74 12.90 11.13
C TYR A 424 -6.36 13.17 10.50
N MET A 425 -6.34 13.62 9.24
CA MET A 425 -5.10 13.88 8.50
C MET A 425 -4.29 15.02 9.11
N ALA A 426 -4.93 16.10 9.54
CA ALA A 426 -4.27 17.23 10.18
C ALA A 426 -3.62 16.83 11.52
N ALA A 427 -4.31 16.02 12.32
CA ALA A 427 -3.83 15.60 13.63
C ALA A 427 -2.73 14.53 13.58
N LYS A 428 -2.84 13.55 12.66
CA LYS A 428 -1.94 12.39 12.61
C LYS A 428 -0.87 12.48 11.53
N LYS A 429 -1.13 13.18 10.42
CA LYS A 429 -0.33 13.12 9.19
C LYS A 429 -0.17 14.49 8.50
N LYS A 430 0.14 15.53 9.26
CA LYS A 430 0.26 16.92 8.76
C LYS A 430 1.13 17.07 7.50
N GLY A 431 2.26 16.37 7.44
CA GLY A 431 3.14 16.40 6.25
C GLY A 431 2.48 15.81 5.00
N SER A 432 1.82 14.67 5.15
CA SER A 432 1.05 14.02 4.07
C SER A 432 -0.09 14.91 3.60
N LEU A 433 -0.85 15.53 4.51
CA LEU A 433 -1.95 16.43 4.14
C LEU A 433 -1.47 17.59 3.26
N LYS A 434 -0.31 18.18 3.58
CA LYS A 434 0.28 19.24 2.74
C LYS A 434 0.62 18.74 1.34
N ARG A 435 1.27 17.57 1.23
CA ARG A 435 1.62 16.99 -0.08
C ARG A 435 0.36 16.68 -0.89
N LEU A 436 -0.67 16.12 -0.26
CA LEU A 436 -1.95 15.83 -0.88
C LEU A 436 -2.60 17.08 -1.46
N VAL A 437 -2.70 18.16 -0.67
CA VAL A 437 -3.28 19.45 -1.10
C VAL A 437 -2.57 19.98 -2.34
N LEU A 438 -1.23 20.01 -2.32
CA LEU A 438 -0.44 20.52 -3.46
C LEU A 438 -0.60 19.63 -4.70
N HIS A 439 -0.62 18.31 -4.52
CA HIS A 439 -0.80 17.36 -5.63
C HIS A 439 -2.19 17.46 -6.25
N MET A 440 -3.25 17.53 -5.43
CA MET A 440 -4.62 17.67 -5.93
C MET A 440 -4.82 18.97 -6.70
N ARG A 441 -4.22 20.07 -6.23
CA ARG A 441 -4.23 21.35 -6.95
C ARG A 441 -3.60 21.25 -8.34
N ALA A 442 -2.52 20.48 -8.48
CA ALA A 442 -1.80 20.33 -9.73
C ALA A 442 -2.47 19.35 -10.71
N ASN A 443 -3.08 18.26 -10.21
CA ASN A 443 -3.40 17.09 -11.04
C ASN A 443 -4.88 16.70 -11.11
N LEU A 444 -5.73 17.16 -10.18
CA LEU A 444 -7.11 16.65 -10.12
C LEU A 444 -8.03 17.28 -11.17
N LEU A 445 -7.75 18.51 -11.60
CA LEU A 445 -8.56 19.21 -12.61
C LEU A 445 -7.75 19.46 -13.87
N THR A 446 -8.38 19.20 -15.03
CA THR A 446 -7.83 19.60 -16.32
C THR A 446 -8.00 21.10 -16.54
N SER A 447 -7.25 21.67 -17.49
CA SER A 447 -7.37 23.07 -17.90
C SER A 447 -8.77 23.45 -18.41
N GLU A 448 -9.57 22.45 -18.81
CA GLU A 448 -10.93 22.58 -19.33
C GLU A 448 -12.02 22.40 -18.26
N ALA A 449 -11.66 22.09 -17.01
CA ALA A 449 -12.62 21.89 -15.93
C ALA A 449 -13.52 23.12 -15.72
N SER A 450 -14.80 22.86 -15.42
CA SER A 450 -15.80 23.91 -15.21
C SER A 450 -15.44 24.84 -14.04
N ALA A 451 -15.93 26.08 -14.09
CA ALA A 451 -15.73 27.03 -12.99
C ALA A 451 -16.34 26.54 -11.67
N GLN A 452 -17.38 25.70 -11.71
CA GLN A 452 -17.96 25.10 -10.50
C GLN A 452 -16.99 24.09 -9.89
N ALA A 453 -16.48 23.13 -10.66
CA ALA A 453 -15.55 22.12 -10.16
C ALA A 453 -14.26 22.73 -9.58
N ARG A 454 -13.78 23.85 -10.15
CA ARG A 454 -12.64 24.59 -9.59
C ARG A 454 -12.96 25.21 -8.23
N ARG A 455 -14.15 25.79 -8.06
CA ARG A 455 -14.61 26.34 -6.78
C ARG A 455 -14.78 25.25 -5.74
N ASP A 456 -15.41 24.13 -6.10
CA ASP A 456 -15.59 23.00 -5.19
C ASP A 456 -14.23 22.45 -4.71
N LEU A 457 -13.23 22.39 -5.62
CA LEU A 457 -11.87 22.01 -5.23
C LEU A 457 -11.25 23.06 -4.30
N ASP A 458 -11.33 24.34 -4.64
CA ASP A 458 -10.80 25.42 -3.80
C ASP A 458 -11.40 25.39 -2.39
N ASP A 459 -12.69 25.08 -2.25
CA ASP A 459 -13.37 24.95 -0.95
C ASP A 459 -12.82 23.78 -0.12
N VAL A 460 -12.61 22.60 -0.74
CA VAL A 460 -11.99 21.44 -0.06
C VAL A 460 -10.53 21.73 0.33
N LEU A 461 -9.75 22.35 -0.56
CA LEU A 461 -8.36 22.71 -0.28
C LEU A 461 -8.28 23.78 0.83
N MET A 462 -9.18 24.75 0.82
CA MET A 462 -9.29 25.77 1.87
C MET A 462 -9.56 25.13 3.24
N ALA A 463 -10.50 24.18 3.31
CA ALA A 463 -10.78 23.44 4.54
C ALA A 463 -9.55 22.66 5.04
N CYS A 464 -8.82 22.00 4.13
CA CYS A 464 -7.57 21.30 4.46
C CYS A 464 -6.49 22.26 4.98
N VAL A 465 -6.29 23.40 4.31
CA VAL A 465 -5.28 24.40 4.70
C VAL A 465 -5.63 25.03 6.05
N ASN A 466 -6.90 25.35 6.29
CA ASN A 466 -7.37 25.84 7.59
C ASN A 466 -7.10 24.83 8.70
N ALA A 467 -7.36 23.55 8.50
CA ALA A 467 -7.03 22.52 9.49
C ALA A 467 -5.52 22.41 9.77
N VAL A 468 -4.68 22.59 8.74
CA VAL A 468 -3.20 22.65 8.90
C VAL A 468 -2.77 23.88 9.71
N ILE A 469 -3.46 25.01 9.54
CA ILE A 469 -3.25 26.26 10.30
C ILE A 469 -3.71 26.08 11.76
N GLU A 470 -4.89 25.51 12.00
CA GLU A 470 -5.41 25.25 13.34
C GLU A 470 -4.51 24.31 14.15
N HIS A 471 -3.93 23.30 13.49
CA HIS A 471 -2.93 22.39 14.08
C HIS A 471 -1.50 22.92 13.96
N PHE A 472 -1.29 24.18 13.58
CA PHE A 472 0.01 24.82 13.66
C PHE A 472 0.24 25.34 15.07
N ASP A 473 1.31 24.86 15.70
CA ASP A 473 1.66 25.24 17.06
C ASP A 473 2.33 26.62 17.07
N PHE A 474 1.49 27.66 17.06
CA PHE A 474 1.95 29.04 17.17
C PHE A 474 2.59 29.33 18.53
N ALA A 475 2.24 28.59 19.58
CA ALA A 475 2.77 28.80 20.92
C ALA A 475 4.25 28.41 21.02
N SER A 476 4.65 27.29 20.41
CA SER A 476 6.07 26.87 20.41
C SER A 476 6.98 27.70 19.52
N LEU A 477 6.47 28.69 18.78
CA LEU A 477 7.33 29.60 18.01
C LEU A 477 8.32 30.34 18.92
N SER A 478 7.90 30.70 20.13
CA SER A 478 8.73 31.40 21.13
C SER A 478 9.88 30.54 21.67
N ASP A 479 9.77 29.20 21.56
CA ASP A 479 10.80 28.26 22.03
C ASP A 479 11.88 28.01 20.98
N LEU A 480 11.67 28.51 19.75
CA LEU A 480 12.59 28.34 18.63
C LEU A 480 13.50 29.57 18.49
N ALA A 481 14.66 29.36 17.88
CA ALA A 481 15.44 30.48 17.38
C ALA A 481 14.61 31.29 16.36
N GLY A 482 14.73 32.62 16.40
CA GLY A 482 13.89 33.53 15.62
C GLY A 482 13.88 33.23 14.12
N ASP A 483 15.03 32.89 13.54
CA ASP A 483 15.16 32.49 12.13
C ASP A 483 14.35 31.22 11.80
N LYS A 484 14.41 30.21 12.67
CA LYS A 484 13.63 28.97 12.51
C LYS A 484 12.13 29.21 12.66
N ALA A 485 11.72 30.06 13.61
CA ALA A 485 10.31 30.43 13.79
C ALA A 485 9.77 31.15 12.56
N VAL A 486 10.50 32.17 12.07
CA VAL A 486 10.16 32.93 10.85
C VAL A 486 10.06 32.00 9.64
N ASN A 487 11.05 31.12 9.43
CA ASN A 487 11.03 30.17 8.32
C ASN A 487 9.82 29.22 8.36
N LYS A 488 9.40 28.76 9.55
CA LYS A 488 8.19 27.93 9.69
C LYS A 488 6.92 28.68 9.32
N VAL A 489 6.80 29.95 9.69
CA VAL A 489 5.65 30.80 9.35
C VAL A 489 5.62 31.09 7.84
N ILE A 490 6.76 31.46 7.26
CA ILE A 490 6.86 31.68 5.81
C ILE A 490 6.55 30.41 5.03
N ALA A 491 7.02 29.25 5.48
CA ALA A 491 6.69 27.97 4.86
C ALA A 491 5.18 27.65 4.95
N LEU A 492 4.48 28.08 6.00
CA LEU A 492 3.03 27.95 6.11
C LEU A 492 2.29 28.86 5.12
N LEU A 493 2.65 30.14 5.06
CA LEU A 493 2.06 31.11 4.12
C LEU A 493 2.32 30.72 2.66
N LYS A 494 3.55 30.28 2.36
CA LYS A 494 3.92 29.77 1.04
C LYS A 494 3.07 28.54 0.69
N PHE A 495 2.93 27.57 1.60
CA PHE A 495 2.06 26.42 1.40
C PHE A 495 0.61 26.82 1.08
N SER A 496 0.01 27.76 1.81
CA SER A 496 -1.35 28.26 1.51
C SER A 496 -1.43 28.88 0.12
N SER A 497 -0.37 29.55 -0.33
CA SER A 497 -0.29 30.21 -1.64
C SER A 497 -0.15 29.19 -2.77
N ASP A 498 0.74 28.22 -2.60
CA ASP A 498 0.97 27.11 -3.54
C ASP A 498 -0.30 26.24 -3.66
N ALA A 499 -1.09 26.13 -2.59
CA ALA A 499 -2.42 25.50 -2.62
C ALA A 499 -3.50 26.30 -3.37
N GLY A 500 -3.22 27.55 -3.76
CA GLY A 500 -4.15 28.43 -4.47
C GLY A 500 -5.12 29.22 -3.59
N VAL A 501 -5.05 29.07 -2.26
CA VAL A 501 -5.97 29.68 -1.28
C VAL A 501 -5.30 30.72 -0.37
N GLY A 502 -4.06 31.12 -0.71
CA GLY A 502 -3.20 31.93 0.16
C GLY A 502 -3.84 33.24 0.63
N VAL A 503 -4.38 34.02 -0.29
CA VAL A 503 -4.99 35.33 0.01
C VAL A 503 -6.12 35.22 1.05
N GLN A 504 -6.88 34.12 1.01
CA GLN A 504 -7.99 33.89 1.95
C GLN A 504 -7.51 33.40 3.32
N CYS A 505 -6.41 32.63 3.37
CA CYS A 505 -5.86 32.10 4.62
C CYS A 505 -4.94 33.07 5.38
N TYR A 506 -4.34 34.05 4.70
CA TYR A 506 -3.40 34.99 5.32
C TYR A 506 -3.97 35.72 6.54
N PRO A 507 -5.21 36.27 6.52
CA PRO A 507 -5.78 36.88 7.72
C PRO A 507 -5.71 35.97 8.94
N THR A 508 -6.16 34.71 8.81
CA THR A 508 -6.17 33.74 9.92
C THR A 508 -4.77 33.47 10.46
N VAL A 509 -3.77 33.28 9.59
CA VAL A 509 -2.39 33.04 10.03
C VAL A 509 -1.81 34.28 10.73
N LEU A 510 -2.00 35.46 10.15
CA LEU A 510 -1.47 36.72 10.68
C LEU A 510 -2.15 37.12 11.99
N ASP A 511 -3.47 36.93 12.09
CA ASP A 511 -4.24 37.18 13.30
C ASP A 511 -3.85 36.21 14.42
N GLN A 512 -3.57 34.94 14.10
CA GLN A 512 -3.11 33.97 15.08
C GLN A 512 -1.69 34.30 15.59
N LEU A 513 -0.81 34.83 14.74
CA LEU A 513 0.50 35.34 15.16
C LEU A 513 0.36 36.53 16.11
N LEU A 514 -0.50 37.50 15.77
CA LEU A 514 -0.78 38.64 16.64
C LEU A 514 -1.45 38.23 17.97
N SER A 515 -2.35 37.25 17.92
CA SER A 515 -3.06 36.72 19.10
C SER A 515 -2.10 35.97 20.02
N SER A 516 -1.14 35.22 19.45
CA SER A 516 -0.11 34.53 20.23
C SER A 516 0.80 35.52 20.99
N ALA A 517 1.02 36.72 20.43
CA ALA A 517 1.71 37.80 21.12
C ALA A 517 0.90 38.32 22.32
N GLY A 518 -0.43 38.35 22.24
CA GLY A 518 -1.32 38.80 23.32
C GLY A 518 -1.28 37.95 24.59
N ILE A 519 -0.83 36.69 24.50
CA ILE A 519 -0.66 35.77 25.64
C ILE A 519 0.59 36.15 26.45
N THR A 520 1.59 36.77 25.82
CA THR A 520 2.81 37.21 26.48
C THR A 520 2.64 38.65 26.98
N GLN A 521 2.56 38.87 28.29
CA GLN A 521 2.73 40.21 28.87
C GLN A 521 4.19 40.40 29.33
N GLY A 522 4.68 41.64 29.25
CA GLY A 522 6.01 42.00 29.76
C GLY A 522 7.16 41.61 28.83
N GLU A 523 8.21 41.02 29.38
CA GLU A 523 9.48 40.80 28.67
C GLU A 523 9.37 39.77 27.53
N LEU A 524 8.53 38.75 27.70
CA LEU A 524 8.29 37.73 26.66
C LEU A 524 7.69 38.33 25.39
N LEU A 525 6.84 39.37 25.54
CA LEU A 525 6.30 40.10 24.40
C LEU A 525 7.39 40.83 23.63
N LYS A 526 8.34 41.45 24.35
CA LYS A 526 9.47 42.15 23.72
C LYS A 526 10.32 41.16 22.94
N THR A 527 10.65 40.01 23.51
CA THR A 527 11.38 38.93 22.84
C THR A 527 10.63 38.45 21.60
N TYR A 528 9.34 38.12 21.72
CA TYR A 528 8.51 37.66 20.60
C TYR A 528 8.42 38.69 19.46
N LEU A 529 8.24 39.97 19.78
CA LEU A 529 8.24 41.06 18.80
C LEU A 529 9.60 41.19 18.11
N THR A 530 10.68 41.18 18.88
CA THR A 530 12.06 41.43 18.41
C THR A 530 12.60 40.28 17.59
N ASP A 531 12.31 39.04 17.99
CA ASP A 531 12.94 37.84 17.45
C ASP A 531 12.09 37.14 16.39
N ILE A 532 10.76 37.39 16.36
CA ILE A 532 9.84 36.69 15.46
C ILE A 532 9.05 37.67 14.59
N LEU A 533 8.22 38.54 15.19
CA LEU A 533 7.29 39.35 14.38
C LEU A 533 7.99 40.40 13.52
N VAL A 534 9.00 41.10 14.05
CA VAL A 534 9.76 42.09 13.26
C VAL A 534 10.59 41.42 12.16
N PRO A 535 11.39 40.38 12.45
CA PRO A 535 12.15 39.68 11.42
C PRO A 535 11.29 38.99 10.36
N LEU A 536 10.02 38.68 10.65
CA LEU A 536 9.08 38.09 9.68
C LEU A 536 8.71 39.06 8.53
N ILE A 537 8.73 40.37 8.77
CA ILE A 537 8.22 41.37 7.80
C ILE A 537 8.98 41.33 6.47
N ASP A 538 10.30 41.17 6.52
CA ASP A 538 11.14 41.20 5.32
C ASP A 538 11.00 39.93 4.45
N PRO A 539 11.06 38.69 5.01
CA PRO A 539 10.70 37.48 4.29
C PRO A 539 9.24 37.46 3.81
N LEU A 540 8.31 38.01 4.59
CA LEU A 540 6.91 38.13 4.18
C LEU A 540 6.79 39.02 2.94
N ARG A 541 7.41 40.21 2.96
CA ARG A 541 7.45 41.10 1.79
C ARG A 541 8.07 40.40 0.58
N THR A 542 9.16 39.67 0.77
CA THR A 542 9.82 38.91 -0.31
C THR A 542 8.88 37.86 -0.92
N LEU A 543 8.17 37.11 -0.08
CA LEU A 543 7.15 36.15 -0.51
C LEU A 543 6.04 36.85 -1.32
N LEU A 544 5.50 37.96 -0.80
CA LEU A 544 4.42 38.70 -1.44
C LEU A 544 4.81 39.28 -2.80
N ILE A 545 6.03 39.82 -2.92
CA ILE A 545 6.58 40.28 -4.21
C ILE A 545 6.64 39.13 -5.20
N GLY A 546 7.11 37.95 -4.77
CA GLY A 546 7.15 36.75 -5.61
C GLY A 546 5.77 36.28 -6.08
N LEU A 547 4.72 36.56 -5.30
CA LEU A 547 3.33 36.24 -5.63
C LEU A 547 2.59 37.38 -6.36
N GLY A 548 3.23 38.54 -6.56
CA GLY A 548 2.60 39.72 -7.15
C GLY A 548 1.55 40.39 -6.24
N ILE A 549 1.58 40.12 -4.93
CA ILE A 549 0.65 40.69 -3.95
C ILE A 549 1.28 41.95 -3.34
N SER A 550 0.51 43.04 -3.29
CA SER A 550 0.99 44.28 -2.68
C SER A 550 0.91 44.21 -1.15
N ILE A 551 2.01 44.58 -0.47
CA ILE A 551 2.04 44.75 0.99
C ILE A 551 1.05 45.83 1.49
N LYS A 552 0.57 46.70 0.58
CA LYS A 552 -0.41 47.76 0.86
C LYS A 552 -1.85 47.23 1.04
N GLU A 553 -2.09 45.93 0.78
CA GLU A 553 -3.44 45.36 0.71
C GLU A 553 -3.88 44.64 2.00
N GLY A 554 -5.20 44.76 2.26
CA GLY A 554 -5.98 43.97 3.21
C GLY A 554 -5.29 43.58 4.54
N PRO A 555 -5.25 42.27 4.88
CA PRO A 555 -4.76 41.77 6.17
C PRO A 555 -3.26 42.01 6.39
N ILE A 556 -2.48 42.03 5.31
CA ILE A 556 -1.02 42.21 5.37
C ILE A 556 -0.69 43.63 5.84
N LYS A 557 -1.35 44.64 5.27
CA LYS A 557 -1.22 46.04 5.71
C LYS A 557 -1.57 46.17 7.20
N SER A 558 -2.69 45.58 7.62
CA SER A 558 -3.12 45.62 9.02
C SER A 558 -2.07 45.00 9.94
N PHE A 559 -1.59 43.80 9.61
CA PHE A 559 -0.55 43.09 10.34
C PHE A 559 0.73 43.92 10.48
N CYS A 560 1.28 44.41 9.36
CA CYS A 560 2.51 45.21 9.35
C CYS A 560 2.37 46.48 10.19
N SER A 561 1.21 47.14 10.10
CA SER A 561 0.91 48.32 10.92
C SER A 561 0.87 47.98 12.41
N VAL A 562 0.13 46.93 12.80
CA VAL A 562 0.04 46.48 14.20
C VAL A 562 1.42 46.11 14.75
N VAL A 563 2.20 45.30 14.04
CA VAL A 563 3.56 44.90 14.47
C VAL A 563 4.45 46.11 14.66
N THR A 564 4.43 47.06 13.72
CA THR A 564 5.25 48.28 13.81
C THR A 564 4.86 49.14 15.01
N ARG A 565 3.56 49.34 15.25
CA ARG A 565 3.06 50.11 16.40
C ARG A 565 3.39 49.43 17.72
N LEU A 566 3.24 48.11 17.80
CA LEU A 566 3.60 47.34 19.00
C LEU A 566 5.10 47.41 19.28
N PHE A 567 5.94 47.25 18.26
CA PHE A 567 7.39 47.37 18.41
C PHE A 567 7.80 48.75 18.93
N VAL A 568 7.28 49.82 18.32
CA VAL A 568 7.60 51.20 18.72
C VAL A 568 7.08 51.54 20.12
N SER A 569 5.88 51.08 20.47
CA SER A 569 5.28 51.40 21.77
C SER A 569 5.81 50.52 22.92
N LYS A 570 6.20 49.27 22.66
CA LYS A 570 6.54 48.29 23.70
C LYS A 570 8.03 47.93 23.77
N VAL A 571 8.75 47.95 22.64
CA VAL A 571 10.15 47.50 22.57
C VAL A 571 11.12 48.68 22.54
N VAL A 572 10.84 49.70 21.72
CA VAL A 572 11.75 50.85 21.56
C VAL A 572 11.94 51.60 22.89
N GLY A 573 10.95 51.64 23.78
CA GLY A 573 11.13 52.25 25.11
C GLY A 573 11.23 53.78 25.07
N LYS A 574 11.34 54.39 26.26
CA LYS A 574 11.33 55.86 26.41
C LYS A 574 12.67 56.46 25.99
N LYS A 575 12.62 57.55 25.22
CA LYS A 575 13.80 58.33 24.88
C LYS A 575 14.40 59.00 26.14
N PRO A 576 15.74 59.03 26.30
CA PRO A 576 16.41 59.91 27.24
C PRO A 576 16.09 61.40 27.00
N ALA A 577 16.13 62.20 28.07
CA ALA A 577 15.73 63.63 28.05
C ALA A 577 16.59 64.51 27.13
N GLU A 578 17.86 64.17 26.88
CA GLU A 578 18.78 64.93 26.04
C GLU A 578 18.84 64.34 24.61
N THR A 579 18.60 65.19 23.62
CA THR A 579 17.96 64.79 22.35
C THR A 579 18.87 64.54 21.17
N LYS A 580 20.13 64.95 21.19
CA LYS A 580 21.07 64.77 20.08
C LYS A 580 22.05 63.65 20.41
N ILE A 581 21.81 62.44 19.86
CA ILE A 581 22.89 61.44 19.77
C ILE A 581 23.96 62.09 18.89
N PRO A 582 25.17 62.34 19.40
CA PRO A 582 26.25 62.82 18.55
C PRO A 582 26.48 61.77 17.46
N ASN A 583 26.65 62.17 16.20
CA ASN A 583 27.17 61.25 15.20
C ASN A 583 28.63 60.99 15.57
N ILE A 584 28.88 59.96 16.40
CA ILE A 584 30.21 59.60 16.91
C ILE A 584 30.99 59.01 15.74
N THR A 585 31.40 59.83 14.77
CA THR A 585 32.06 59.34 13.56
C THR A 585 33.38 58.64 13.86
N THR A 586 34.03 58.99 14.99
CA THR A 586 35.06 58.19 15.66
C THR A 586 35.15 58.59 17.13
N PHE A 587 35.57 57.68 18.01
CA PHE A 587 36.02 58.02 19.38
C PHE A 587 37.39 58.76 19.40
N GLY A 588 37.95 59.10 18.23
CA GLY A 588 39.30 59.66 18.08
C GLY A 588 40.44 58.69 18.38
N CYS A 589 40.15 57.38 18.42
CA CYS A 589 41.13 56.31 18.62
C CYS A 589 40.73 55.10 17.76
N ALA A 590 41.68 54.53 17.02
CA ALA A 590 41.42 53.41 16.12
C ALA A 590 41.61 52.02 16.77
N CYS A 591 41.70 51.95 18.11
CA CYS A 591 41.90 50.67 18.81
C CYS A 591 40.66 49.76 18.70
N SER A 592 40.87 48.45 18.81
CA SER A 592 39.81 47.43 18.67
C SER A 592 38.65 47.68 19.63
N GLU A 593 38.93 48.04 20.88
CA GLU A 593 37.89 48.27 21.90
C GLU A 593 37.08 49.55 21.63
N CYS A 594 37.69 50.61 21.11
CA CYS A 594 36.94 51.79 20.68
C CYS A 594 36.03 51.46 19.50
N ARG A 595 36.47 50.64 18.53
CA ARG A 595 35.62 50.20 17.41
C ARG A 595 34.46 49.33 17.88
N ARG A 596 34.70 48.42 18.82
CA ARG A 596 33.65 47.58 19.41
C ARG A 596 32.64 48.41 20.20
N LEU A 597 33.13 49.38 20.97
CA LEU A 597 32.29 50.31 21.72
C LEU A 597 31.48 51.24 20.80
N GLU A 598 32.09 51.74 19.74
CA GLU A 598 31.43 52.51 18.67
C GLU A 598 30.33 51.69 18.01
N TYR A 599 30.67 50.48 17.59
CA TYR A 599 29.69 49.55 17.03
C TYR A 599 28.56 49.28 18.01
N PHE A 600 28.85 48.97 19.28
CA PHE A 600 27.83 48.75 20.31
C PHE A 600 26.88 49.94 20.46
N LEU A 601 27.41 51.16 20.53
CA LEU A 601 26.60 52.35 20.75
C LEU A 601 25.79 52.77 19.52
N GLN A 602 26.33 52.59 18.31
CA GLN A 602 25.66 53.00 17.08
C GLN A 602 24.74 51.92 16.50
N ASN A 603 25.24 50.69 16.40
CA ASN A 603 24.63 49.61 15.61
C ASN A 603 24.34 48.35 16.44
N GLY A 604 24.87 48.27 17.66
CA GLY A 604 24.73 47.10 18.52
C GLY A 604 23.27 46.89 18.96
N PRO A 605 22.71 45.68 18.80
CA PRO A 605 21.34 45.40 19.22
C PRO A 605 21.23 45.20 20.74
N THR A 606 22.35 45.03 21.45
CA THR A 606 22.35 44.76 22.89
C THR A 606 22.18 46.05 23.71
N VAL A 607 21.49 45.94 24.84
CA VAL A 607 21.34 47.04 25.81
C VAL A 607 22.63 47.23 26.64
N SER A 608 23.44 46.17 26.76
CA SER A 608 24.70 46.21 27.50
C SER A 608 25.89 45.65 26.73
N PHE A 609 27.07 46.12 27.10
CA PHE A 609 28.37 45.74 26.56
C PHE A 609 29.40 45.69 27.68
N ASP A 610 30.22 44.65 27.64
CA ASP A 610 31.09 44.27 28.74
C ASP A 610 32.53 44.15 28.29
N ILE A 611 33.41 44.94 28.92
CA ILE A 611 34.85 44.91 28.67
C ILE A 611 35.53 44.14 29.80
N HIS A 612 36.02 42.94 29.47
CA HIS A 612 36.71 42.02 30.37
C HIS A 612 38.24 42.11 30.22
N ASP A 613 38.83 43.24 30.62
CA ASP A 613 40.24 43.51 30.34
C ASP A 613 40.97 44.21 31.48
N ILE A 614 42.30 44.32 31.36
CA ILE A 614 43.19 45.00 32.29
C ILE A 614 42.75 46.45 32.50
N GLN A 615 43.12 47.02 33.66
CA GLN A 615 42.70 48.35 34.08
C GLN A 615 42.94 49.43 33.02
N ARG A 616 44.06 49.37 32.30
CA ARG A 616 44.40 50.32 31.23
C ARG A 616 43.32 50.41 30.14
N VAL A 617 42.76 49.28 29.72
CA VAL A 617 41.75 49.22 28.66
C VAL A 617 40.40 49.74 29.16
N ARG A 618 40.02 49.39 30.40
CA ARG A 618 38.79 49.90 31.02
C ARG A 618 38.83 51.41 31.25
N THR A 619 39.92 51.93 31.81
CA THR A 619 40.12 53.38 31.99
C THR A 619 40.11 54.13 30.65
N HIS A 620 40.68 53.52 29.60
CA HIS A 620 40.62 54.07 28.25
C HIS A 620 39.17 54.19 27.74
N ALA A 621 38.37 53.12 27.83
CA ALA A 621 36.96 53.15 27.43
C ALA A 621 36.15 54.17 28.23
N GLU A 622 36.34 54.25 29.55
CA GLU A 622 35.69 55.26 30.41
C GLU A 622 36.04 56.69 29.98
N THR A 623 37.32 56.97 29.72
CA THR A 623 37.79 58.29 29.26
C THR A 623 37.13 58.65 27.93
N ARG A 624 36.97 57.68 27.02
CA ARG A 624 36.34 57.89 25.71
C ARG A 624 34.84 58.11 25.81
N LEU A 625 34.15 57.37 26.67
CA LEU A 625 32.74 57.62 27.00
C LEU A 625 32.54 59.01 27.61
N GLN A 626 33.43 59.45 28.51
CA GLN A 626 33.39 60.81 29.05
C GLN A 626 33.62 61.87 27.97
N ALA A 627 34.58 61.66 27.07
CA ALA A 627 34.93 62.60 26.01
C ALA A 627 33.77 62.85 25.02
N VAL A 628 32.94 61.85 24.75
CA VAL A 628 31.73 62.00 23.91
C VAL A 628 30.47 62.34 24.70
N GLU A 629 30.63 62.69 25.98
CA GLU A 629 29.54 63.00 26.89
C GLU A 629 28.46 61.90 26.95
N ALA A 630 28.88 60.63 26.92
CA ALA A 630 28.06 59.40 26.93
C ALA A 630 26.82 59.46 27.85
N LYS A 631 26.99 60.03 29.05
CA LYS A 631 25.93 60.16 30.05
C LYS A 631 24.74 61.02 29.62
N LYS A 632 24.97 62.05 28.79
CA LYS A 632 23.91 62.98 28.35
C LYS A 632 22.80 62.28 27.56
N TRP A 633 23.15 61.24 26.82
CA TRP A 633 22.22 60.44 26.03
C TRP A 633 21.86 59.13 26.74
N GLY A 634 22.01 59.08 28.06
CA GLY A 634 21.56 57.99 28.91
C GLY A 634 22.45 56.75 28.92
N VAL A 635 23.67 56.82 28.36
CA VAL A 635 24.63 55.72 28.49
C VAL A 635 25.24 55.75 29.89
N GLU A 636 25.11 54.64 30.60
CA GLU A 636 25.67 54.42 31.92
C GLU A 636 26.82 53.43 31.84
N TRP A 637 27.79 53.55 32.74
CA TRP A 637 28.82 52.54 32.89
C TRP A 637 29.27 52.43 34.32
N ARG A 638 29.62 51.21 34.73
CA ARG A 638 30.12 50.90 36.06
C ARG A 638 31.15 49.78 36.02
N THR A 639 32.18 49.89 36.85
CA THR A 639 33.11 48.79 37.08
C THR A 639 32.48 47.79 38.07
N VAL A 640 32.23 46.56 37.62
CA VAL A 640 31.70 45.47 38.44
C VAL A 640 32.84 44.87 39.27
N ARG A 641 32.77 45.08 40.59
CA ARG A 641 33.73 44.56 41.58
C ARG A 641 33.23 43.20 42.06
N GLY A 642 33.74 42.12 41.47
CA GLY A 642 33.31 40.76 41.80
C GLY A 642 33.93 39.70 40.89
N THR A 643 34.40 40.09 39.71
CA THR A 643 35.12 39.22 38.77
C THR A 643 36.61 39.54 38.76
N ARG A 644 37.48 38.54 38.56
CA ARG A 644 38.90 38.73 38.20
C ARG A 644 39.12 38.11 36.81
N PRO A 645 39.50 38.89 35.78
CA PRO A 645 39.69 40.34 35.79
C PRO A 645 38.40 41.12 36.08
N LEU A 646 38.56 42.33 36.64
CA LEU A 646 37.45 43.26 36.86
C LEU A 646 36.82 43.65 35.52
N LYS A 647 35.49 43.83 35.51
CA LYS A 647 34.70 44.05 34.29
C LYS A 647 34.14 45.47 34.26
N LEU A 648 34.22 46.16 33.11
CA LEU A 648 33.50 47.40 32.87
C LEU A 648 32.19 47.08 32.16
N HIS A 649 31.07 47.29 32.84
CA HIS A 649 29.73 47.11 32.30
C HIS A 649 29.21 48.45 31.80
N ILE A 650 28.87 48.52 30.51
CA ILE A 650 28.35 49.71 29.84
C ILE A 650 26.93 49.38 29.40
N SER A 651 25.96 50.17 29.80
CA SER A 651 24.56 50.01 29.43
C SER A 651 24.07 51.26 28.69
N LYS A 652 23.42 51.06 27.56
CA LYS A 652 22.77 52.13 26.81
C LYS A 652 21.24 52.05 26.99
N PRO A 653 20.50 53.15 26.77
CA PRO A 653 19.04 53.12 26.86
C PRO A 653 18.44 52.11 25.87
N GLU A 654 17.36 51.43 26.26
CA GLU A 654 16.61 50.50 25.37
C GLU A 654 16.27 51.18 24.03
N TRP A 655 15.89 52.46 24.06
CA TRP A 655 15.65 53.27 22.87
C TRP A 655 16.82 53.29 21.90
N LEU A 656 18.05 53.42 22.39
CA LEU A 656 19.22 53.41 21.54
C LEU A 656 19.57 51.98 21.04
N ALA A 657 19.21 50.94 21.78
CA ALA A 657 19.40 49.55 21.35
C ALA A 657 18.45 49.16 20.22
N HIS A 658 17.18 49.57 20.32
CA HIS A 658 16.12 49.16 19.39
C HIS A 658 15.83 50.15 18.26
N ARG A 659 16.35 51.40 18.33
CA ARG A 659 16.16 52.42 17.29
C ARG A 659 16.53 51.93 15.90
N GLN A 660 17.72 51.35 15.75
CA GLN A 660 18.19 50.91 14.43
C GLN A 660 17.32 49.78 13.87
N GLN A 661 16.89 48.85 14.72
CA GLN A 661 15.97 47.80 14.32
C GLN A 661 14.60 48.36 13.90
N GLY A 662 14.10 49.41 14.58
CA GLY A 662 12.87 50.09 14.17
C GLY A 662 13.00 50.85 12.85
N LEU A 663 14.16 51.45 12.56
CA LEU A 663 14.44 52.05 11.25
C LEU A 663 14.52 50.98 10.16
N ASN A 664 15.23 49.88 10.41
CA ASN A 664 15.29 48.74 9.49
C ASN A 664 13.90 48.16 9.23
N LEU A 665 13.04 48.08 10.26
CA LEU A 665 11.65 47.65 10.11
C LEU A 665 10.88 48.58 9.15
N LEU A 666 11.03 49.91 9.26
CA LEU A 666 10.42 50.85 8.32
C LEU A 666 10.95 50.67 6.89
N ASP A 667 12.25 50.44 6.74
CA ASP A 667 12.87 50.20 5.43
C ASP A 667 12.36 48.88 4.80
N SER A 668 12.16 47.84 5.62
CA SER A 668 11.54 46.58 5.22
C SER A 668 10.09 46.75 4.76
N LEU A 669 9.36 47.78 5.20
CA LEU A 669 8.02 48.08 4.67
C LEU A 669 8.04 48.71 3.27
N GLY A 670 9.18 49.26 2.82
CA GLY A 670 9.34 49.88 1.51
C GLY A 670 9.64 51.37 1.56
N ASP A 671 9.39 52.06 0.44
CA ASP A 671 9.60 53.49 0.33
C ASP A 671 8.62 54.32 1.19
N ALA A 672 8.85 55.63 1.27
CA ALA A 672 8.03 56.53 2.08
C ALA A 672 6.55 56.51 1.69
N GLU A 673 6.24 56.30 0.41
CA GLU A 673 4.87 56.20 -0.07
C GLU A 673 4.19 54.91 0.43
N THR A 674 4.91 53.79 0.37
CA THR A 674 4.43 52.49 0.85
C THR A 674 4.29 52.48 2.37
N GLN A 675 5.25 53.07 3.09
CA GLN A 675 5.15 53.29 4.52
C GLN A 675 3.91 54.13 4.88
N ASN A 676 3.64 55.24 4.16
CA ASN A 676 2.44 56.06 4.35
C ASN A 676 1.16 55.23 4.10
N ALA A 677 1.15 54.41 3.04
CA ALA A 677 0.00 53.58 2.70
C ALA A 677 -0.29 52.52 3.77
N ILE A 678 0.74 51.92 4.37
CA ILE A 678 0.61 50.88 5.42
C ILE A 678 0.24 51.50 6.77
N LEU A 679 1.02 52.48 7.21
CA LEU A 679 0.96 53.03 8.56
C LEU A 679 -0.05 54.17 8.71
N GLY A 680 -0.46 54.81 7.61
CA GLY A 680 -1.42 55.90 7.61
C GLY A 680 -1.00 57.04 8.54
N GLU A 681 -1.94 57.46 9.40
CA GLU A 681 -1.76 58.56 10.37
C GLU A 681 -0.74 58.24 11.48
N ASP A 682 -0.42 56.97 11.70
CA ASP A 682 0.54 56.55 12.73
C ASP A 682 2.00 56.76 12.31
N ARG A 683 2.28 56.96 11.01
CA ARG A 683 3.66 57.07 10.50
C ARG A 683 4.45 58.24 11.07
N PRO A 684 3.94 59.50 11.12
CA PRO A 684 4.68 60.61 11.71
C PRO A 684 5.00 60.38 13.18
N TRP A 685 4.10 59.73 13.92
CA TRP A 685 4.34 59.34 15.30
C TRP A 685 5.45 58.29 15.42
N ILE A 686 5.40 57.22 14.63
CA ILE A 686 6.42 56.17 14.61
C ILE A 686 7.79 56.75 14.28
N LEU A 687 7.89 57.51 13.18
CA LEU A 687 9.13 58.12 12.72
C LEU A 687 9.63 59.16 13.73
N GLY A 688 8.72 59.92 14.32
CA GLY A 688 8.99 60.83 15.42
C GLY A 688 9.63 60.09 16.59
N THR A 689 9.01 59.01 17.06
CA THR A 689 9.51 58.20 18.20
C THR A 689 10.88 57.59 17.92
N LEU A 690 11.12 57.06 16.72
CA LEU A 690 12.42 56.50 16.32
C LEU A 690 13.51 57.58 16.15
N ASN A 691 13.14 58.79 15.74
CA ASN A 691 14.04 59.95 15.72
C ASN A 691 14.11 60.67 17.08
N GLY A 692 13.34 60.19 18.05
CA GLY A 692 13.33 60.71 19.40
C GLY A 692 12.63 62.06 19.56
N SER A 693 11.59 62.31 18.79
CA SER A 693 10.54 63.24 19.20
C SER A 693 9.81 62.63 20.40
N PRO A 694 9.35 63.44 21.37
CA PRO A 694 8.49 62.94 22.43
C PRO A 694 7.25 62.33 21.76
N GLY A 695 7.13 61.01 21.81
CA GLY A 695 5.89 60.36 21.44
C GLY A 695 4.76 60.90 22.32
N PRO A 696 3.49 60.86 21.90
CA PRO A 696 2.32 61.21 22.67
C PRO A 696 2.08 60.26 23.87
N ASN A 697 3.12 59.59 24.39
CA ASN A 697 3.09 58.54 25.42
C ASN A 697 2.59 58.99 26.80
N ASP A 698 2.03 60.19 26.93
CA ASP A 698 1.22 60.59 28.09
C ASP A 698 -0.29 60.51 27.81
N VAL A 699 -0.69 60.19 26.58
CA VAL A 699 -2.07 59.86 26.19
C VAL A 699 -2.10 58.38 25.81
N PRO A 700 -2.76 57.49 26.59
CA PRO A 700 -2.96 56.11 26.21
C PRO A 700 -3.60 56.06 24.82
N LEU A 701 -2.89 55.50 23.83
CA LEU A 701 -3.51 55.23 22.54
C LEU A 701 -4.67 54.24 22.77
N PRO A 702 -5.89 54.53 22.28
CA PRO A 702 -6.94 53.53 22.23
C PRO A 702 -6.45 52.46 21.26
N ILE A 703 -6.03 51.30 21.77
CA ILE A 703 -5.82 50.12 20.92
C ILE A 703 -7.21 49.58 20.57
N GLU A 704 -7.96 50.32 19.76
CA GLU A 704 -9.16 49.82 19.10
C GLU A 704 -8.69 48.94 17.94
N GLY A 705 -8.81 47.62 18.09
CA GLY A 705 -8.47 46.68 17.02
C GLY A 705 -8.01 45.30 17.47
N VAL A 706 -7.60 45.11 18.73
CA VAL A 706 -7.45 43.76 19.29
C VAL A 706 -8.81 43.37 19.85
N VAL A 707 -9.55 42.58 19.08
CA VAL A 707 -10.86 42.06 19.51
C VAL A 707 -10.66 41.27 20.80
N SER A 708 -11.15 41.79 21.92
CA SER A 708 -11.30 41.03 23.16
C SER A 708 -12.27 39.88 22.87
N HIS A 709 -11.78 38.68 22.59
CA HIS A 709 -12.66 37.53 22.42
C HIS A 709 -13.43 37.27 23.73
N PRO A 710 -14.74 36.97 23.66
CA PRO A 710 -15.48 36.50 24.83
C PRO A 710 -14.82 35.22 25.31
N ALA A 711 -14.61 35.11 26.62
CA ALA A 711 -14.10 33.91 27.26
C ALA A 711 -15.06 32.75 26.95
N ASN A 712 -14.73 31.93 25.94
CA ASN A 712 -15.44 30.69 25.69
C ASN A 712 -15.12 29.74 26.85
N SER A 713 -16.17 29.38 27.57
CA SER A 713 -16.18 28.30 28.56
C SER A 713 -15.63 27.02 27.92
N SER A 714 -14.43 26.63 28.33
CA SER A 714 -13.88 25.32 28.01
C SER A 714 -14.76 24.27 28.69
N ALA A 715 -15.67 23.66 27.93
CA ALA A 715 -16.20 22.35 28.29
C ALA A 715 -15.01 21.38 28.32
N GLY A 716 -14.85 20.71 29.46
CA GLY A 716 -13.67 19.92 29.78
C GLY A 716 -13.32 18.88 28.72
N ARG A 717 -12.14 19.03 28.12
CA ARG A 717 -11.45 17.96 27.41
C ARG A 717 -10.95 16.97 28.47
N LYS A 718 -11.77 15.96 28.78
CA LYS A 718 -11.30 14.78 29.52
C LYS A 718 -10.20 14.12 28.70
N ARG A 719 -9.00 14.02 29.27
CA ARG A 719 -7.97 13.09 28.79
C ARG A 719 -8.54 11.67 28.91
N PRO A 720 -8.33 10.76 27.95
CA PRO A 720 -8.49 9.34 28.19
C PRO A 720 -7.48 8.94 29.27
N LEU A 721 -7.97 8.45 30.41
CA LEU A 721 -7.15 7.70 31.35
C LEU A 721 -6.86 6.34 30.70
N ASP A 722 -5.60 5.92 30.79
CA ASP A 722 -5.20 4.52 30.71
C ASP A 722 -5.98 3.72 31.76
N ASP A 723 -6.91 2.89 31.30
CA ASP A 723 -7.46 1.79 32.10
C ASP A 723 -6.58 0.55 31.83
N SER A 724 -5.55 0.39 32.67
CA SER A 724 -4.91 -0.91 32.90
C SER A 724 -5.86 -1.78 33.72
N GLU A 725 -6.43 -2.79 33.10
CA GLU A 725 -7.10 -3.90 33.78
C GLU A 725 -6.07 -4.78 34.49
N ASP A 726 -5.87 -4.58 35.79
CA ASP A 726 -5.28 -5.58 36.69
C ASP A 726 -6.40 -6.39 37.36
N GLY A 727 -6.51 -7.65 36.94
CA GLY A 727 -7.31 -8.69 37.59
C GLY A 727 -6.70 -9.19 38.92
N PRO A 728 -7.46 -9.98 39.70
CA PRO A 728 -7.44 -9.88 41.16
C PRO A 728 -6.48 -10.84 41.89
N SER A 729 -5.88 -10.28 42.94
CA SER A 729 -5.74 -10.85 44.30
C SER A 729 -5.70 -12.39 44.44
N SER A 730 -4.49 -12.94 44.52
CA SER A 730 -4.23 -14.24 45.14
C SER A 730 -3.93 -14.06 46.63
N ILE A 731 -4.92 -14.42 47.44
CA ILE A 731 -4.90 -14.52 48.90
C ILE A 731 -3.82 -15.50 49.35
N LYS A 732 -2.78 -15.00 50.04
CA LYS A 732 -1.86 -15.81 50.85
C LYS A 732 -2.58 -16.30 52.11
N LYS A 733 -2.98 -17.57 52.12
CA LYS A 733 -3.36 -18.31 53.33
C LYS A 733 -2.10 -18.58 54.18
N GLN A 734 -2.01 -17.91 55.33
CA GLN A 734 -1.20 -18.35 56.46
C GLN A 734 -1.91 -19.52 57.16
N ARG A 735 -1.19 -20.62 57.36
CA ARG A 735 -1.52 -21.67 58.35
C ARG A 735 -1.16 -21.16 59.75
N PRO A 736 -1.98 -21.50 60.76
CA PRO A 736 -1.44 -21.89 62.05
C PRO A 736 -1.74 -23.37 62.33
N ASN A 737 -0.82 -23.96 63.08
CA ASN A 737 -0.86 -25.32 63.58
C ASN A 737 -2.07 -25.58 64.49
N SER A 738 -2.42 -26.86 64.50
CA SER A 738 -3.08 -27.64 65.54
C SER A 738 -2.98 -27.07 66.96
N ASP A 739 -4.10 -27.09 67.69
CA ASP A 739 -4.21 -27.92 68.90
C ASP A 739 -5.66 -28.03 69.40
N SER A 740 -6.01 -29.26 69.76
CA SER A 740 -6.93 -29.69 70.84
C SER A 740 -8.46 -29.55 70.69
N LEU A 741 -9.09 -30.71 70.46
CA LEU A 741 -10.11 -31.35 71.32
C LEU A 741 -11.07 -30.44 72.12
N GLU A 742 -12.34 -30.38 71.71
CA GLU A 742 -13.48 -31.13 72.31
C GLU A 742 -14.71 -31.05 71.38
#